data_AF-A0A7U9MXU4-F1
#
_entry.id   AF-A0A7U9MXU4-F1
#
_cell.length_a   1.000
_cell.length_b   1.000
_cell.length_c   1.000
_cell.angle_alpha   90.00
_cell.angle_beta   90.00
_cell.angle_gamma   90.00
#
_symmetry.space_group_name_H-M   'P 1'
#
loop_
_entity.id
_entity.type
_entity.pdbx_description
1 polymer ?
#
loop_
_entity_poly.entity_id
_entity_poly.type
_entity_poly.pdbx_seq_one_letter_code
_entity_poly.pdbx_strand_id
1 'polypeptide(L)'
;MEQNKSSAKRIQWLDICRGILIILMVTGHSTGLFNKYIYQFHMAAFFFLSGYMSQPEKRGMFQTLFDKFFTVLLPAVTTVLFGLVLLWLLHLGGWDTLVSSWEFPGWRHALDSLFLQGDIWVDVLGANWFLITLFGVCIVNKLIHQLTRKSSMWYITVSLVLYAAGYAAVKTGSIPKIGMFSMDQVLIGNLFYAIGHCFLKHHILERITQAKRVWSFALLIISAGCLWFVRQYLHIVIDWASRTFAHPILDGLTALNGTFFVFAVSLLISRFMKRTGKLLCHIGKNTLGILFFHFTFFKVLYLPFYWGGIIDKTDFSCITPGNMSTQELAVKYWYVIAAGAVVLSLGMWKLLMQSRKLRFLLGQDKQTYMELWNSHAVMAIRKFNQKITDNCKKWYQRFSEEKSGNRLLCYAVILEFALLCALIIRQGIILNDDLNTLLIREQGYIPLLVNALKNELRMGRPLRLVGGFNYSLAFLTTNVTFNRLIQCIFLGVCLIQFARLIRNLFRSNKIAAVTVVLIITCMPLTFEHSAPNAFITLVILPLWHLCISLNNWVSYLRTGEKKYFWWYLIAWIVALQGYEFVVTYTPAFLLIYIYEKKLKINTLREAIYKCLPPAVSGAVYIVATFALGKLVPSHYTGTALTFVSVGSSFEIIKTLALSAIPGYFLFNSKYVYLFYLYSGEYARNIYGAAASKNVGWFLTDSAFLNELGRMVRSIWLSPANILRISALAATLFYLWRFSQITRDEHNSVAEFRLGVFLCLLGYTLIPSLPNSLSALYQGNVNAVSFTSLPVSMFLFFTVCLSAGYLISAIWEKWRKSVLICCIFIGLLGFSVQTMNIVFADKSEQNFKRISEIENLFQSNCMHNLDGETVYAPDLFETRDALAVSEPYWGEIADHNQIDLDFTEDENAAAKIFYINDEYFCVVTEEEIAVLSPKVLNGRFLIAMDTDSYEVTRSDSWQYDGQFFCYRFENSESGPIPLDNSTPAFNNYQPHVGDTLDTAEVDGMYEDGWCGSDVRVRIDSGEDGLLHITGWFSEEIDPEKGYAISVYCDEKLAQIYPLQEQVIDITLNLQPNTVTTVNLRSNFVLEKQKGDVRELSFILTDMY
;
A
#
# COMPACT_ATOMS: atom_id res chain seq x y z
N MET A 1 -50.23 5.69 16.30
CA MET A 1 -50.39 6.38 17.60
C MET A 1 -49.57 7.66 17.59
N GLU A 2 -50.29 8.77 17.72
CA GLU A 2 -49.87 10.14 18.06
C GLU A 2 -48.71 10.80 17.32
N GLN A 3 -49.12 11.54 16.27
CA GLN A 3 -48.54 12.83 15.92
C GLN A 3 -48.50 13.74 17.16
N ASN A 4 -47.33 13.89 17.79
CA ASN A 4 -47.07 15.06 18.62
C ASN A 4 -45.88 15.83 18.04
N LYS A 5 -46.23 16.95 17.40
CA LYS A 5 -45.30 17.96 16.88
C LYS A 5 -44.47 18.52 18.04
N SER A 6 -43.21 18.10 18.16
CA SER A 6 -42.16 19.02 18.58
C SER A 6 -41.37 19.41 17.34
N SER A 7 -41.77 20.51 16.68
CA SER A 7 -40.85 21.19 15.78
C SER A 7 -39.72 21.71 16.64
N ALA A 8 -38.59 20.99 16.67
CA ALA A 8 -37.38 21.47 17.33
C ALA A 8 -37.11 22.91 16.86
N LYS A 9 -37.18 23.86 17.80
CA LYS A 9 -37.03 25.29 17.50
C LYS A 9 -35.65 25.51 16.89
N ARG A 10 -35.62 25.82 15.58
CA ARG A 10 -34.38 25.98 14.81
C ARG A 10 -33.47 27.02 15.47
N ILE A 11 -32.20 26.66 15.67
CA ILE A 11 -31.24 27.46 16.43
C ILE A 11 -30.73 28.61 15.55
N GLN A 12 -31.11 29.85 15.88
CA GLN A 12 -30.82 31.03 15.06
C GLN A 12 -29.32 31.35 14.95
N TRP A 13 -28.57 31.30 16.06
CA TRP A 13 -27.13 31.59 16.06
C TRP A 13 -26.35 30.59 15.19
N LEU A 14 -26.84 29.36 15.02
CA LEU A 14 -26.16 28.36 14.20
C LEU A 14 -26.24 28.70 12.71
N ASP A 15 -27.41 29.15 12.24
CA ASP A 15 -27.57 29.62 10.86
C ASP A 15 -26.74 30.90 10.61
N ILE A 16 -26.67 31.81 11.58
CA ILE A 16 -25.83 33.02 11.50
C ILE A 16 -24.34 32.65 11.42
N CYS A 17 -23.85 31.68 12.21
CA CYS A 17 -22.46 31.21 12.12
C CYS A 17 -22.12 30.74 10.71
N ARG A 18 -22.98 29.89 10.11
CA ARG A 18 -22.77 29.39 8.74
C ARG A 18 -22.79 30.51 7.72
N GLY A 19 -23.67 31.51 7.90
CA GLY A 19 -23.72 32.71 7.08
C GLY A 19 -22.44 33.54 7.15
N ILE A 20 -21.88 33.73 8.35
CA ILE A 20 -20.60 34.44 8.52
C ILE A 20 -19.46 33.66 7.88
N LEU A 21 -19.35 32.35 8.13
CA LEU A 21 -18.27 31.53 7.58
C LEU A 21 -18.25 31.51 6.04
N ILE A 22 -19.42 31.39 5.40
CA ILE A 22 -19.46 31.37 3.93
C ILE A 22 -19.14 32.75 3.34
N ILE A 23 -19.52 33.84 4.01
CA ILE A 23 -19.11 35.19 3.60
C ILE A 23 -17.60 35.36 3.76
N LEU A 24 -17.02 34.94 4.89
CA LEU A 24 -15.56 35.00 5.10
C LEU A 24 -14.80 34.23 4.01
N MET A 25 -15.28 33.04 3.62
CA MET A 25 -14.69 32.29 2.51
C MET A 25 -14.71 33.08 1.20
N VAL A 26 -15.87 33.62 0.79
CA VAL A 26 -15.98 34.41 -0.45
C VAL A 26 -15.12 35.69 -0.36
N THR A 27 -15.11 36.37 0.78
CA THR A 27 -14.26 37.54 1.03
C THR A 27 -12.79 37.18 0.86
N GLY A 28 -12.33 36.08 1.45
CA GLY A 28 -10.94 35.63 1.34
C GLY A 28 -10.51 35.44 -0.12
N HIS A 29 -11.35 34.76 -0.91
CA HIS A 29 -11.09 34.58 -2.34
C HIS A 29 -11.19 35.86 -3.17
N SER A 30 -11.94 36.87 -2.74
CA SER A 30 -12.09 38.13 -3.48
C SER A 30 -10.94 39.12 -3.30
N THR A 31 -10.17 39.04 -2.20
CA THR A 31 -9.19 40.08 -1.82
C THR A 31 -7.80 39.55 -1.47
N GLY A 32 -7.66 38.34 -0.92
CA GLY A 32 -6.39 37.83 -0.41
C GLY A 32 -5.87 38.49 0.89
N LEU A 33 -6.21 39.76 1.15
CA LEU A 33 -5.72 40.55 2.28
C LEU A 33 -6.01 39.93 3.66
N PHE A 34 -7.20 39.33 3.82
CA PHE A 34 -7.65 38.76 5.08
C PHE A 34 -7.37 37.26 5.22
N ASN A 35 -6.76 36.61 4.21
CA ASN A 35 -6.56 35.16 4.20
C ASN A 35 -5.72 34.69 5.38
N LYS A 36 -4.74 35.50 5.80
CA LYS A 36 -3.87 35.21 6.95
C LYS A 36 -4.63 35.06 8.28
N TYR A 37 -5.86 35.58 8.37
CA TYR A 37 -6.76 35.40 9.51
C TYR A 37 -7.87 34.38 9.23
N ILE A 38 -8.43 34.38 8.02
CA ILE A 38 -9.56 33.52 7.65
C ILE A 38 -9.09 32.05 7.57
N TYR A 39 -7.92 31.80 6.98
CA TYR A 39 -7.39 30.46 6.77
C TYR A 39 -7.03 29.76 8.07
N GLN A 40 -6.78 30.51 9.15
CA GLN A 40 -6.55 29.96 10.48
C GLN A 40 -7.66 29.04 11.00
N PHE A 41 -8.91 29.13 10.51
CA PHE A 41 -9.99 28.32 11.09
C PHE A 41 -11.19 27.99 10.20
N HIS A 42 -11.45 28.71 9.10
CA HIS A 42 -12.78 28.67 8.44
C HIS A 42 -13.24 27.26 8.01
N MET A 43 -12.36 26.43 7.43
CA MET A 43 -12.71 25.04 7.05
C MET A 43 -12.93 24.14 8.26
N ALA A 44 -12.03 24.22 9.25
CA ALA A 44 -12.18 23.49 10.52
C ALA A 44 -13.49 23.85 11.23
N ALA A 45 -13.91 25.11 11.18
CA ALA A 45 -15.18 25.56 11.73
C ALA A 45 -16.38 24.93 11.01
N PHE A 46 -16.35 24.77 9.68
CA PHE A 46 -17.41 24.05 8.96
C PHE A 46 -17.48 22.56 9.33
N PHE A 47 -16.33 21.89 9.51
CA PHE A 47 -16.30 20.50 10.02
C PHE A 47 -16.87 20.41 11.44
N PHE A 48 -16.47 21.33 12.33
CA PHE A 48 -16.99 21.41 13.69
C PHE A 48 -18.51 21.61 13.71
N LEU A 49 -19.04 22.57 12.95
CA LEU A 49 -20.49 22.84 12.90
C LEU A 49 -21.25 21.64 12.32
N SER A 50 -20.69 20.96 11.32
CA SER A 50 -21.26 19.74 10.76
C SER A 50 -21.35 18.61 11.80
N GLY A 51 -20.30 18.46 12.62
CA GLY A 51 -20.27 17.55 13.75
C GLY A 51 -21.28 17.92 14.85
N TYR A 52 -21.40 19.20 15.18
CA TYR A 52 -22.37 19.72 16.15
C TYR A 52 -23.82 19.51 15.69
N MET A 53 -24.08 19.50 14.39
CA MET A 53 -25.40 19.18 13.81
C MET A 53 -25.66 17.67 13.68
N SER A 54 -24.65 16.84 13.95
CA SER A 54 -24.73 15.40 13.75
C SER A 54 -25.34 14.69 14.96
N GLN A 55 -26.21 13.72 14.69
CA GLN A 55 -26.85 12.87 15.70
C GLN A 55 -26.57 11.40 15.36
N PRO A 56 -25.30 10.95 15.46
CA PRO A 56 -24.90 9.60 15.09
C PRO A 56 -25.66 8.53 15.89
N GLU A 57 -26.18 8.83 17.08
CA GLU A 57 -26.94 7.88 17.90
C GLU A 57 -28.28 7.48 17.28
N LYS A 58 -28.89 8.36 16.46
CA LYS A 58 -30.26 8.18 15.95
C LYS A 58 -30.34 7.35 14.66
N ARG A 59 -29.20 7.10 13.99
CA ARG A 59 -29.16 6.47 12.65
C ARG A 59 -28.15 5.33 12.59
N GLY A 60 -28.46 4.28 11.83
CA GLY A 60 -27.52 3.19 11.53
C GLY A 60 -26.47 3.61 10.48
N MET A 61 -25.40 2.82 10.30
CA MET A 61 -24.33 3.11 9.33
C MET A 61 -24.87 3.33 7.90
N PHE A 62 -25.66 2.37 7.41
CA PHE A 62 -26.22 2.44 6.06
C PHE A 62 -27.20 3.60 5.87
N GLN A 63 -27.99 3.93 6.90
CA GLN A 63 -28.85 5.11 6.83
C GLN A 63 -28.03 6.40 6.79
N THR A 64 -26.95 6.49 7.55
CA THR A 64 -26.02 7.63 7.48
C THR A 64 -25.41 7.74 6.08
N LEU A 65 -24.90 6.64 5.51
CA LEU A 65 -24.36 6.59 4.15
C LEU A 65 -25.38 7.08 3.12
N PHE A 66 -26.59 6.54 3.16
CA PHE A 66 -27.67 6.89 2.25
C PHE A 66 -28.06 8.37 2.37
N ASP A 67 -28.32 8.85 3.59
CA ASP A 67 -28.70 10.25 3.80
C ASP A 67 -27.61 11.21 3.33
N LYS A 68 -26.35 10.91 3.67
CA LYS A 68 -25.21 11.76 3.30
C LYS A 68 -24.85 11.68 1.82
N PHE A 69 -25.15 10.56 1.16
CA PHE A 69 -25.00 10.43 -0.28
C PHE A 69 -25.89 11.46 -0.99
N PHE A 70 -27.20 11.47 -0.69
CA PHE A 70 -28.13 12.40 -1.34
C PHE A 70 -27.94 13.86 -0.90
N THR A 71 -27.52 14.12 0.34
CA THR A 71 -27.45 15.48 0.88
C THR A 71 -26.08 16.16 0.75
N VAL A 72 -25.01 15.41 0.47
CA VAL A 72 -23.63 15.93 0.41
C VAL A 72 -22.91 15.49 -0.86
N LEU A 73 -22.80 14.18 -1.11
CA LEU A 73 -21.99 13.67 -2.23
C LEU A 73 -22.66 13.91 -3.59
N LEU A 74 -23.94 13.57 -3.74
CA LEU A 74 -24.67 13.73 -4.98
C LEU A 74 -24.71 15.19 -5.47
N PRO A 75 -24.96 16.21 -4.63
CA PRO A 75 -24.85 17.61 -5.02
C PRO A 75 -23.46 17.99 -5.54
N ALA A 76 -22.40 17.51 -4.87
CA ALA A 76 -21.01 17.80 -5.27
C ALA A 76 -20.69 17.17 -6.63
N VAL A 77 -20.96 15.86 -6.78
CA VAL A 77 -20.70 15.14 -8.04
C VAL A 77 -21.53 15.72 -9.19
N THR A 78 -22.81 16.01 -8.96
CA THR A 78 -23.67 16.63 -9.98
C THR A 78 -23.08 17.97 -10.44
N THR A 79 -22.62 18.80 -9.50
CA THR A 79 -22.07 20.12 -9.83
C THR A 79 -20.76 19.99 -10.60
N VAL A 80 -19.87 19.08 -10.20
CA VAL A 80 -18.63 18.79 -10.93
C VAL A 80 -18.91 18.28 -12.35
N LEU A 81 -19.81 17.32 -12.51
CA LEU A 81 -20.18 16.78 -13.83
C LEU A 81 -20.81 17.84 -14.73
N PHE A 82 -21.66 18.70 -14.18
CA PHE A 82 -22.21 19.84 -14.92
C PHE A 82 -21.11 20.82 -15.36
N GLY A 83 -20.12 21.04 -14.50
CA GLY A 83 -18.95 21.86 -14.83
C GLY A 83 -18.07 21.26 -15.91
N LEU A 84 -17.89 19.94 -15.92
CA LEU A 84 -17.19 19.24 -17.00
C LEU A 84 -17.93 19.37 -18.33
N VAL A 85 -19.26 19.27 -18.32
CA VAL A 85 -20.08 19.55 -19.53
C VAL A 85 -19.86 20.99 -19.99
N LEU A 86 -19.86 21.96 -19.07
CA LEU A 86 -19.63 23.37 -19.42
C LEU A 86 -18.23 23.58 -20.01
N LEU A 87 -17.19 23.01 -19.39
CA LEU A 87 -15.81 23.10 -19.86
C LEU A 87 -15.65 22.47 -21.24
N TRP A 88 -16.24 21.29 -21.45
CA TRP A 88 -16.27 20.63 -22.76
C TRP A 88 -16.95 21.49 -23.84
N LEU A 89 -18.07 22.15 -23.53
CA LEU A 89 -18.74 23.07 -24.47
C LEU A 89 -17.88 24.30 -24.79
N LEU A 90 -17.13 24.81 -23.81
CA LEU A 90 -16.21 25.93 -24.02
C LEU A 90 -15.00 25.52 -24.87
N HIS A 91 -14.48 24.31 -24.64
CA HIS A 91 -13.39 23.73 -25.41
C HIS A 91 -13.76 23.57 -26.89
N LEU A 92 -14.97 23.06 -27.19
CA LEU A 92 -15.48 22.99 -28.56
C LEU A 92 -15.52 24.36 -29.27
N GLY A 93 -15.63 25.45 -28.52
CA GLY A 93 -15.60 26.81 -29.05
C GLY A 93 -14.23 27.49 -28.97
N GLY A 94 -13.20 26.86 -28.40
CA GLY A 94 -11.87 27.45 -28.17
C GLY A 94 -11.83 28.53 -27.06
N TRP A 95 -12.73 28.46 -26.07
CA TRP A 95 -12.87 29.46 -25.00
C TRP A 95 -12.60 28.93 -23.58
N ASP A 96 -12.23 27.66 -23.44
CA ASP A 96 -12.00 27.01 -22.15
C ASP A 96 -10.83 27.61 -21.38
N THR A 97 -9.67 27.79 -22.01
CA THR A 97 -8.49 28.41 -21.39
C THR A 97 -8.66 29.90 -21.08
N LEU A 98 -9.67 30.56 -21.68
CA LEU A 98 -10.06 31.92 -21.32
C LEU A 98 -10.91 31.96 -20.03
N VAL A 99 -11.74 30.94 -19.82
CA VAL A 99 -12.78 30.93 -18.78
C VAL A 99 -12.44 29.96 -17.65
N SER A 100 -11.39 29.16 -17.75
CA SER A 100 -10.88 28.23 -16.73
C SER A 100 -9.35 28.30 -16.71
N SER A 101 -8.74 27.95 -15.58
CA SER A 101 -7.29 27.74 -15.51
C SER A 101 -6.83 26.43 -16.18
N TRP A 102 -7.76 25.60 -16.65
CA TRP A 102 -7.49 24.28 -17.22
C TRP A 102 -8.12 24.14 -18.60
N GLU A 103 -7.41 23.47 -19.50
CA GLU A 103 -7.99 22.93 -20.74
C GLU A 103 -8.86 21.70 -20.41
N PHE A 104 -9.87 21.41 -21.24
CA PHE A 104 -10.66 20.19 -21.07
C PHE A 104 -9.79 18.92 -21.32
N PRO A 105 -9.53 18.07 -20.31
CA PRO A 105 -8.57 16.97 -20.44
C PRO A 105 -9.15 15.70 -21.11
N GLY A 106 -10.35 15.80 -21.71
CA GLY A 106 -11.08 14.64 -22.23
C GLY A 106 -11.94 13.92 -21.18
N TRP A 107 -13.00 13.26 -21.64
CA TRP A 107 -14.00 12.63 -20.75
C TRP A 107 -13.44 11.49 -19.91
N ARG A 108 -12.59 10.64 -20.48
CA ARG A 108 -12.02 9.47 -19.79
C ARG A 108 -11.13 9.92 -18.65
N HIS A 109 -10.12 10.75 -18.95
CA HIS A 109 -9.20 11.29 -17.94
C HIS A 109 -9.95 12.08 -16.85
N ALA A 110 -10.86 12.98 -17.23
CA ALA A 110 -11.64 13.76 -16.24
C ALA A 110 -12.45 12.89 -15.27
N LEU A 111 -13.05 11.78 -15.73
CA LEU A 111 -13.82 10.87 -14.89
C LEU A 111 -12.92 9.98 -14.04
N ASP A 112 -11.83 9.46 -14.61
CA ASP A 112 -10.88 8.61 -13.90
C ASP A 112 -10.17 9.41 -12.79
N SER A 113 -9.66 10.61 -13.08
CA SER A 113 -9.09 11.50 -12.07
C SER A 113 -10.09 11.84 -10.97
N LEU A 114 -11.36 12.09 -11.30
CA LEU A 114 -12.39 12.40 -10.30
C LEU A 114 -12.70 11.20 -9.39
N PHE A 115 -12.95 10.02 -9.97
CA PHE A 115 -13.44 8.85 -9.23
C PHE A 115 -12.34 8.01 -8.59
N LEU A 116 -11.13 8.02 -9.15
CA LEU A 116 -10.00 7.18 -8.72
C LEU A 116 -8.95 7.98 -7.94
N GLN A 117 -8.70 9.23 -8.33
CA GLN A 117 -7.64 10.07 -7.73
C GLN A 117 -8.22 11.22 -6.85
N GLY A 118 -9.49 11.56 -7.03
CA GLY A 118 -10.16 12.65 -6.31
C GLY A 118 -9.83 14.05 -6.84
N ASP A 119 -9.22 14.14 -8.02
CA ASP A 119 -8.82 15.41 -8.64
C ASP A 119 -9.99 16.00 -9.45
N ILE A 120 -10.16 17.33 -9.35
CA ILE A 120 -11.32 18.05 -9.90
C ILE A 120 -10.83 19.06 -10.93
N TRP A 121 -11.01 18.73 -12.21
CA TRP A 121 -10.65 19.57 -13.37
C TRP A 121 -11.62 20.73 -13.65
N VAL A 122 -12.45 21.10 -12.66
CA VAL A 122 -13.45 22.18 -12.77
C VAL A 122 -13.24 23.18 -11.64
N ASP A 123 -12.71 24.34 -11.99
CA ASP A 123 -12.44 25.45 -11.08
C ASP A 123 -13.62 26.44 -10.96
N VAL A 124 -14.44 26.57 -12.02
CA VAL A 124 -15.48 27.60 -12.12
C VAL A 124 -16.69 27.34 -11.20
N LEU A 125 -16.94 26.08 -10.80
CA LEU A 125 -18.12 25.68 -10.02
C LEU A 125 -17.83 25.38 -8.54
N GLY A 126 -16.90 26.14 -7.95
CA GLY A 126 -16.74 26.22 -6.51
C GLY A 126 -15.88 25.12 -5.87
N ALA A 127 -15.66 25.21 -4.56
CA ALA A 127 -14.80 24.32 -3.79
C ALA A 127 -15.45 22.95 -3.47
N ASN A 128 -15.77 22.16 -4.50
CA ASN A 128 -16.45 20.86 -4.37
C ASN A 128 -15.67 19.81 -3.57
N TRP A 129 -14.33 19.90 -3.57
CA TRP A 129 -13.45 19.04 -2.76
C TRP A 129 -13.90 18.99 -1.29
N PHE A 130 -14.36 20.12 -0.73
CA PHE A 130 -14.80 20.20 0.66
C PHE A 130 -16.00 19.29 0.95
N LEU A 131 -16.98 19.19 0.03
CA LEU A 131 -18.15 18.35 0.24
C LEU A 131 -17.80 16.86 0.14
N ILE A 132 -16.90 16.50 -0.77
CA ILE A 132 -16.40 15.13 -0.92
C ILE A 132 -15.65 14.73 0.36
N THR A 133 -14.76 15.58 0.86
CA THR A 133 -14.05 15.40 2.14
C THR A 133 -15.04 15.33 3.31
N LEU A 134 -16.05 16.20 3.37
CA LEU A 134 -17.07 16.18 4.42
C LEU A 134 -17.89 14.89 4.42
N PHE A 135 -18.20 14.33 3.25
CA PHE A 135 -18.85 13.03 3.15
C PHE A 135 -17.97 11.92 3.75
N GLY A 136 -16.68 11.89 3.40
CA GLY A 136 -15.70 10.98 4.00
C GLY A 136 -15.62 11.13 5.53
N VAL A 137 -15.50 12.37 6.03
CA VAL A 137 -15.47 12.70 7.47
C VAL A 137 -16.72 12.17 8.18
N CYS A 138 -17.91 12.30 7.57
CA CYS A 138 -19.16 11.80 8.14
C CYS A 138 -19.15 10.27 8.30
N ILE A 139 -18.59 9.53 7.34
CA ILE A 139 -18.50 8.07 7.37
C ILE A 139 -17.49 7.62 8.41
N VAL A 140 -16.27 8.17 8.37
CA VAL A 140 -15.19 7.84 9.30
C VAL A 140 -15.64 8.11 10.74
N ASN A 141 -16.21 9.28 11.02
CA ASN A 141 -16.72 9.59 12.36
C ASN A 141 -17.83 8.64 12.82
N LYS A 142 -18.71 8.21 11.90
CA LYS A 142 -19.75 7.24 12.22
C LYS A 142 -19.16 5.87 12.60
N LEU A 143 -18.10 5.44 11.92
CA LEU A 143 -17.35 4.22 12.24
C LEU A 143 -16.68 4.35 13.63
N ILE A 144 -15.93 5.43 13.87
CA ILE A 144 -15.27 5.66 15.16
C ILE A 144 -16.29 5.68 16.30
N HIS A 145 -17.42 6.37 16.13
CA HIS A 145 -18.46 6.43 17.15
C HIS A 145 -19.06 5.04 17.48
N GLN A 146 -19.15 4.15 16.49
CA GLN A 146 -19.59 2.76 16.70
C GLN A 146 -18.51 1.93 17.41
N LEU A 147 -17.25 2.06 16.99
CA LEU A 147 -16.12 1.32 17.56
C LEU A 147 -15.85 1.71 19.03
N THR A 148 -16.00 2.98 19.37
CA THR A 148 -15.69 3.52 20.71
C THR A 148 -16.84 3.38 21.71
N ARG A 149 -17.86 2.58 21.38
CA ARG A 149 -19.03 2.29 22.25
C ARG A 149 -19.75 3.55 22.74
N LYS A 150 -19.76 4.61 21.93
CA LYS A 150 -20.34 5.92 22.30
C LYS A 150 -19.65 6.60 23.49
N SER A 151 -18.48 6.13 23.93
CA SER A 151 -17.69 6.82 24.95
C SER A 151 -17.06 8.06 24.34
N SER A 152 -17.35 9.24 24.89
CA SER A 152 -16.83 10.51 24.36
C SER A 152 -15.30 10.59 24.48
N MET A 153 -14.70 10.00 25.52
CA MET A 153 -13.25 10.00 25.71
C MET A 153 -12.56 9.20 24.60
N TRP A 154 -12.93 7.92 24.44
CA TRP A 154 -12.36 7.07 23.39
C TRP A 154 -12.64 7.59 21.98
N TYR A 155 -13.83 8.18 21.76
CA TYR A 155 -14.18 8.82 20.49
C TYR A 155 -13.19 9.94 20.13
N ILE A 156 -12.85 10.82 21.09
CA ILE A 156 -11.85 11.87 20.89
C ILE A 156 -10.44 11.28 20.76
N THR A 157 -10.06 10.30 21.59
CA THR A 157 -8.72 9.70 21.53
C THR A 157 -8.43 9.06 20.17
N VAL A 158 -9.36 8.25 19.64
CA VAL A 158 -9.20 7.65 18.31
C VAL A 158 -9.19 8.74 17.23
N SER A 159 -10.03 9.76 17.34
CA SER A 159 -10.05 10.88 16.40
C SER A 159 -8.74 11.68 16.41
N LEU A 160 -8.09 11.80 17.57
CA LEU A 160 -6.79 12.47 17.74
C LEU A 160 -5.66 11.65 17.12
N VAL A 161 -5.66 10.33 17.29
CA VAL A 161 -4.69 9.43 16.63
C VAL A 161 -4.81 9.54 15.12
N LEU A 162 -6.04 9.53 14.59
CA LEU A 162 -6.28 9.70 13.15
C LEU A 162 -5.89 11.10 12.64
N TYR A 163 -6.10 12.15 13.44
CA TYR A 163 -5.63 13.49 13.12
C TYR A 163 -4.11 13.56 13.00
N ALA A 164 -3.38 12.94 13.93
CA ALA A 164 -1.93 12.84 13.87
C ALA A 164 -1.46 12.03 12.64
N ALA A 165 -2.16 10.93 12.31
CA ALA A 165 -1.88 10.13 11.12
C ALA A 165 -2.11 10.93 9.82
N GLY A 166 -3.17 11.74 9.75
CA GLY A 166 -3.41 12.64 8.62
C GLY A 166 -2.29 13.66 8.42
N TYR A 167 -1.79 14.26 9.52
CA TYR A 167 -0.62 15.14 9.47
C TYR A 167 0.66 14.44 9.03
N ALA A 168 0.88 13.20 9.49
CA ALA A 168 2.03 12.40 9.07
C ALA A 168 1.96 12.12 7.56
N ALA A 169 0.80 11.72 7.04
CA ALA A 169 0.60 11.46 5.61
C ALA A 169 0.89 12.69 4.73
N VAL A 170 0.52 13.90 5.18
CA VAL A 170 0.88 15.13 4.46
C VAL A 170 2.38 15.36 4.47
N LYS A 171 3.05 15.17 5.62
CA LYS A 171 4.50 15.42 5.75
C LYS A 171 5.36 14.43 4.97
N THR A 172 4.95 13.17 4.87
CA THR A 172 5.71 12.13 4.16
C THR A 172 5.45 12.13 2.65
N GLY A 173 4.55 12.97 2.14
CA GLY A 173 4.09 12.93 0.74
C GLY A 173 3.26 11.69 0.39
N SER A 174 3.13 10.74 1.32
CA SER A 174 2.40 9.48 1.13
C SER A 174 0.91 9.70 1.36
N ILE A 175 0.23 10.34 0.40
CA ILE A 175 -1.19 10.67 0.49
C ILE A 175 -2.01 9.47 -0.02
N PRO A 176 -2.64 8.65 0.84
CA PRO A 176 -3.46 7.55 0.38
C PRO A 176 -4.77 8.11 -0.23
N LYS A 177 -4.80 8.31 -1.54
CA LYS A 177 -6.03 8.62 -2.27
C LYS A 177 -6.87 7.34 -2.38
N ILE A 178 -8.05 7.32 -1.74
CA ILE A 178 -8.99 6.19 -1.84
C ILE A 178 -10.19 6.65 -2.68
N GLY A 179 -10.12 6.39 -3.99
CA GLY A 179 -11.11 6.86 -4.94
C GLY A 179 -11.24 8.39 -4.89
N MET A 180 -12.46 8.89 -4.73
CA MET A 180 -12.75 10.33 -4.64
C MET A 180 -12.23 11.00 -3.35
N PHE A 181 -11.79 10.24 -2.34
CA PHE A 181 -11.52 10.77 -1.01
C PHE A 181 -10.03 11.06 -0.79
N SER A 182 -9.70 12.34 -0.58
CA SER A 182 -8.42 12.77 -0.02
C SER A 182 -8.35 12.37 1.47
N MET A 183 -7.80 11.18 1.74
CA MET A 183 -7.84 10.61 3.09
C MET A 183 -7.05 11.42 4.11
N ASP A 184 -5.97 12.09 3.71
CA ASP A 184 -5.25 13.09 4.50
C ASP A 184 -6.21 14.12 5.10
N GLN A 185 -7.03 14.77 4.26
CA GLN A 185 -7.99 15.78 4.70
C GLN A 185 -9.15 15.17 5.49
N VAL A 186 -9.61 13.97 5.12
CA VAL A 186 -10.67 13.26 5.87
C VAL A 186 -10.19 12.95 7.29
N LEU A 187 -8.94 12.49 7.43
CA LEU A 187 -8.30 12.21 8.70
C LEU A 187 -8.05 13.49 9.51
N ILE A 188 -7.66 14.61 8.90
CA ILE A 188 -7.50 15.88 9.64
C ILE A 188 -8.88 16.44 10.07
N GLY A 189 -9.85 16.48 9.15
CA GLY A 189 -11.21 16.99 9.41
C GLY A 189 -11.98 16.18 10.44
N ASN A 190 -11.61 14.91 10.64
CA ASN A 190 -12.27 13.99 11.56
C ASN A 190 -12.33 14.53 12.99
N LEU A 191 -11.23 15.13 13.49
CA LEU A 191 -11.13 15.62 14.86
C LEU A 191 -12.09 16.78 15.13
N PHE A 192 -12.14 17.77 14.25
CA PHE A 192 -13.03 18.93 14.42
C PHE A 192 -14.50 18.51 14.43
N TYR A 193 -14.87 17.57 13.56
CA TYR A 193 -16.21 16.98 13.56
C TYR A 193 -16.51 16.25 14.87
N ALA A 194 -15.57 15.45 15.38
CA ALA A 194 -15.72 14.71 16.63
C ALA A 194 -15.89 15.65 17.84
N ILE A 195 -15.09 16.71 17.91
CA ILE A 195 -15.21 17.76 18.94
C ILE A 195 -16.58 18.43 18.85
N GLY A 196 -17.03 18.83 17.65
CA GLY A 196 -18.35 19.41 17.44
C GLY A 196 -19.48 18.52 17.96
N HIS A 197 -19.43 17.21 17.66
CA HIS A 197 -20.41 16.24 18.18
C HIS A 197 -20.37 16.13 19.71
N CYS A 198 -19.18 16.08 20.32
CA CYS A 198 -19.05 16.08 21.78
C CYS A 198 -19.62 17.35 22.42
N PHE A 199 -19.48 18.50 21.77
CA PHE A 199 -20.05 19.77 22.23
C PHE A 199 -21.59 19.77 22.22
N LEU A 200 -22.20 19.10 21.23
CA LEU A 200 -23.64 18.86 21.23
C LEU A 200 -24.03 17.94 22.38
N LYS A 201 -23.39 16.77 22.49
CA LYS A 201 -23.74 15.72 23.46
C LYS A 201 -23.65 16.20 24.91
N HIS A 202 -22.69 17.06 25.23
CA HIS A 202 -22.47 17.61 26.57
C HIS A 202 -23.12 18.98 26.79
N HIS A 203 -23.91 19.47 25.81
CA HIS A 203 -24.61 20.75 25.87
C HIS A 203 -23.69 21.96 26.17
N ILE A 204 -22.43 21.91 25.73
CA ILE A 204 -21.40 22.90 26.10
C ILE A 204 -21.75 24.28 25.54
N LEU A 205 -22.01 24.38 24.23
CA LEU A 205 -22.38 25.66 23.61
C LEU A 205 -23.69 26.21 24.16
N GLU A 206 -24.65 25.34 24.49
CA GLU A 206 -25.93 25.76 25.06
C GLU A 206 -25.75 26.44 26.42
N ARG A 207 -24.92 25.89 27.31
CA ARG A 207 -24.55 26.54 28.58
C ARG A 207 -23.92 27.91 28.35
N ILE A 208 -23.04 28.04 27.36
CA ILE A 208 -22.41 29.32 27.01
C ILE A 208 -23.44 30.31 26.45
N THR A 209 -24.42 29.84 25.65
CA THR A 209 -25.50 30.71 25.15
C THR A 209 -26.45 31.19 26.25
N GLN A 210 -26.55 30.49 27.36
CA GLN A 210 -27.34 30.88 28.54
C GLN A 210 -26.56 31.79 29.51
N ALA A 211 -25.24 31.86 29.37
CA ALA A 211 -24.39 32.70 30.22
C ALA A 211 -24.68 34.21 30.06
N LYS A 212 -24.40 34.97 31.14
CA LYS A 212 -24.53 36.44 31.15
C LYS A 212 -23.76 37.06 29.99
N ARG A 213 -24.31 38.15 29.44
CA ARG A 213 -23.78 38.82 28.23
C ARG A 213 -22.30 39.17 28.32
N VAL A 214 -21.80 39.51 29.51
CA VAL A 214 -20.38 39.81 29.78
C VAL A 214 -19.46 38.67 29.33
N TRP A 215 -19.86 37.41 29.50
CA TRP A 215 -19.06 36.26 29.08
C TRP A 215 -18.96 36.09 27.57
N SER A 216 -19.99 36.50 26.82
CA SER A 216 -19.95 36.49 25.36
C SER A 216 -19.01 37.57 24.81
N PHE A 217 -18.95 38.74 25.46
CA PHE A 217 -17.98 39.78 25.13
C PHE A 217 -16.55 39.39 25.54
N ALA A 218 -16.36 38.80 26.73
CA ALA A 218 -15.07 38.30 27.16
C ALA A 218 -14.53 37.22 26.20
N LEU A 219 -15.36 36.25 25.80
CA LEU A 219 -14.98 35.23 24.82
C LEU A 219 -14.57 35.85 23.48
N LEU A 220 -15.31 36.85 22.99
CA LEU A 220 -14.97 37.56 21.76
C LEU A 220 -13.61 38.26 21.86
N ILE A 221 -13.38 39.03 22.92
CA ILE A 221 -12.15 39.82 23.12
C ILE A 221 -10.94 38.90 23.25
N ILE A 222 -11.03 37.85 24.07
CA ILE A 222 -9.95 36.88 24.26
C ILE A 222 -9.65 36.19 22.92
N SER A 223 -10.67 35.70 22.24
CA SER A 223 -10.50 34.95 20.99
C SER A 223 -9.93 35.83 19.87
N ALA A 224 -10.36 37.09 19.77
CA ALA A 224 -9.82 38.08 18.84
C ALA A 224 -8.35 38.41 19.16
N GLY A 225 -8.01 38.58 20.45
CA GLY A 225 -6.63 38.77 20.91
C GLY A 225 -5.74 37.58 20.55
N CYS A 226 -6.24 36.35 20.70
CA CYS A 226 -5.53 35.15 20.28
C CYS A 226 -5.34 35.07 18.77
N LEU A 227 -6.35 35.39 17.94
CA LEU A 227 -6.20 35.43 16.47
C LEU A 227 -5.16 36.46 16.03
N TRP A 228 -5.16 37.64 16.68
CA TRP A 228 -4.15 38.67 16.45
C TRP A 228 -2.76 38.18 16.85
N PHE A 229 -2.60 37.61 18.04
CA PHE A 229 -1.33 37.09 18.54
C PHE A 229 -0.75 36.01 17.62
N VAL A 230 -1.56 35.01 17.24
CA VAL A 230 -1.14 33.94 16.31
C VAL A 230 -0.66 34.54 14.99
N ARG A 231 -1.37 35.53 14.46
CA ARG A 231 -0.94 36.19 13.22
C ARG A 231 0.38 36.95 13.38
N GLN A 232 0.54 37.73 14.45
CA GLN A 232 1.71 38.60 14.62
C GLN A 232 2.98 37.84 14.98
N TYR A 233 2.89 36.78 15.79
CA TYR A 233 4.07 36.11 16.36
C TYR A 233 4.31 34.70 15.84
N LEU A 234 3.26 33.96 15.44
CA LEU A 234 3.39 32.57 15.00
C LEU A 234 3.26 32.39 13.48
N HIS A 235 2.71 33.40 12.78
CA HIS A 235 2.51 33.42 11.33
C HIS A 235 1.81 32.18 10.74
N ILE A 236 0.98 31.49 11.53
CA ILE A 236 0.30 30.26 11.13
C ILE A 236 -0.77 30.56 10.07
N VAL A 237 -0.72 29.80 8.97
CA VAL A 237 -1.74 29.76 7.91
C VAL A 237 -2.09 28.29 7.67
N ILE A 238 -3.39 27.97 7.66
CA ILE A 238 -3.90 26.60 7.50
C ILE A 238 -4.67 26.53 6.17
N ASP A 239 -3.96 26.22 5.09
CA ASP A 239 -4.58 26.05 3.77
C ASP A 239 -4.79 24.56 3.48
N TRP A 240 -6.07 24.18 3.43
CA TRP A 240 -6.48 22.81 3.21
C TRP A 240 -6.30 22.37 1.76
N ALA A 241 -6.51 23.26 0.80
CA ALA A 241 -6.44 22.91 -0.62
C ALA A 241 -5.00 22.65 -1.06
N SER A 242 -4.05 23.47 -0.61
CA SER A 242 -2.62 23.29 -0.88
C SER A 242 -1.89 22.38 0.13
N ARG A 243 -2.61 21.81 1.12
CA ARG A 243 -2.04 20.99 2.22
C ARG A 243 -0.96 21.74 3.02
N THR A 244 -1.05 23.06 3.08
CA THR A 244 -0.12 23.89 3.84
C THR A 244 -0.54 23.90 5.31
N PHE A 245 0.05 22.99 6.09
CA PHE A 245 -0.13 22.88 7.54
C PHE A 245 1.19 23.16 8.26
N ALA A 246 1.16 23.96 9.33
CA ALA A 246 2.37 24.37 10.03
C ALA A 246 2.75 23.39 11.15
N HIS A 247 1.89 23.25 12.16
CA HIS A 247 2.15 22.37 13.30
C HIS A 247 0.85 21.78 13.87
N PRO A 248 0.74 20.44 14.02
CA PRO A 248 -0.53 19.78 14.35
C PRO A 248 -1.20 20.32 15.63
N ILE A 249 -0.42 20.59 16.68
CA ILE A 249 -0.99 21.10 17.94
C ILE A 249 -1.45 22.55 17.78
N LEU A 250 -0.62 23.42 17.19
CA LEU A 250 -0.89 24.86 17.10
C LEU A 250 -2.01 25.14 16.09
N ASP A 251 -2.02 24.43 14.97
CA ASP A 251 -3.06 24.49 13.96
C ASP A 251 -4.41 24.08 14.56
N GLY A 252 -4.45 22.96 15.29
CA GLY A 252 -5.65 22.49 15.97
C GLY A 252 -6.21 23.50 16.98
N LEU A 253 -5.34 24.07 17.84
CA LEU A 253 -5.75 25.07 18.83
C LEU A 253 -6.21 26.37 18.17
N THR A 254 -5.50 26.82 17.14
CA THR A 254 -5.82 28.04 16.38
C THR A 254 -7.18 27.90 15.67
N ALA A 255 -7.42 26.76 15.03
CA ALA A 255 -8.67 26.44 14.37
C ALA A 255 -9.87 26.42 15.33
N LEU A 256 -9.69 25.84 16.53
CA LEU A 256 -10.71 25.85 17.58
C LEU A 256 -10.97 27.28 18.09
N ASN A 257 -9.92 28.07 18.33
CA ASN A 257 -10.05 29.46 18.75
C ASN A 257 -10.88 30.27 17.74
N GLY A 258 -10.56 30.21 16.44
CA GLY A 258 -11.32 30.93 15.42
C GLY A 258 -12.77 30.43 15.27
N THR A 259 -13.03 29.15 15.55
CA THR A 259 -14.40 28.63 15.66
C THR A 259 -15.18 29.30 16.80
N PHE A 260 -14.55 29.48 17.96
CA PHE A 260 -15.14 30.19 19.10
C PHE A 260 -15.33 31.69 18.84
N PHE A 261 -14.41 32.33 18.10
CA PHE A 261 -14.55 33.70 17.65
C PHE A 261 -15.86 33.90 16.87
N VAL A 262 -16.07 33.11 15.80
CA VAL A 262 -17.29 33.22 14.97
C VAL A 262 -18.54 32.87 15.76
N PHE A 263 -18.47 31.87 16.65
CA PHE A 263 -19.57 31.55 17.55
C PHE A 263 -19.95 32.74 18.45
N ALA A 264 -18.97 33.42 19.05
CA ALA A 264 -19.20 34.60 19.90
C ALA A 264 -19.83 35.76 19.10
N VAL A 265 -19.29 36.05 17.91
CA VAL A 265 -19.84 37.07 16.99
C VAL A 265 -21.29 36.74 16.65
N SER A 266 -21.56 35.51 16.26
CA SER A 266 -22.91 35.05 15.90
C SER A 266 -23.89 35.19 17.07
N LEU A 267 -23.46 34.84 18.29
CA LEU A 267 -24.29 34.97 19.48
C LEU A 267 -24.63 36.45 19.76
N LEU A 268 -23.67 37.36 19.62
CA LEU A 268 -23.91 38.79 19.79
C LEU A 268 -24.85 39.35 18.72
N ILE A 269 -24.64 39.01 17.44
CA ILE A 269 -25.54 39.41 16.35
C ILE A 269 -26.97 38.90 16.60
N SER A 270 -27.11 37.64 17.04
CA SER A 270 -28.42 37.06 17.32
C SER A 270 -29.18 37.81 18.43
N ARG A 271 -28.46 38.39 19.40
CA ARG A 271 -29.01 39.13 20.54
C ARG A 271 -29.28 40.61 20.24
N PHE A 272 -28.39 41.28 19.51
CA PHE A 272 -28.40 42.74 19.35
C PHE A 272 -28.86 43.21 17.97
N MET A 273 -28.58 42.45 16.90
CA MET A 273 -28.74 42.92 15.52
C MET A 273 -29.80 42.09 14.77
N LYS A 274 -31.08 42.28 15.12
CA LYS A 274 -32.19 41.48 14.55
C LYS A 274 -32.26 41.51 13.02
N ARG A 275 -32.04 42.66 12.37
CA ARG A 275 -32.09 42.78 10.90
C ARG A 275 -30.92 42.04 10.24
N THR A 276 -29.69 42.32 10.65
CA THR A 276 -28.48 41.63 10.17
C THR A 276 -28.53 40.14 10.45
N GLY A 277 -29.02 39.74 11.63
CA GLY A 277 -29.22 38.34 11.98
C GLY A 277 -30.22 37.62 11.08
N LYS A 278 -31.30 38.27 10.62
CA LYS A 278 -32.23 37.70 9.63
C LYS A 278 -31.56 37.50 8.27
N LEU A 279 -30.78 38.47 7.80
CA LEU A 279 -30.03 38.37 6.54
C LEU A 279 -29.02 37.23 6.60
N LEU A 280 -28.17 37.20 7.64
CA LEU A 280 -27.18 36.13 7.83
C LEU A 280 -27.82 34.76 8.01
N CYS A 281 -28.99 34.67 8.65
CA CYS A 281 -29.76 33.42 8.67
C CYS A 281 -30.21 32.97 7.28
N HIS A 282 -30.61 33.90 6.41
CA HIS A 282 -31.01 33.58 5.04
C HIS A 282 -29.83 33.09 4.21
N ILE A 283 -28.67 33.74 4.34
CA ILE A 283 -27.41 33.34 3.72
C ILE A 283 -26.98 31.95 4.23
N GLY A 284 -26.96 31.76 5.55
CA GLY A 284 -26.58 30.50 6.21
C GLY A 284 -27.47 29.30 5.86
N LYS A 285 -28.73 29.54 5.48
CA LYS A 285 -29.66 28.50 4.98
C LYS A 285 -29.33 28.01 3.59
N ASN A 286 -28.67 28.85 2.78
CA ASN A 286 -28.43 28.62 1.36
C ASN A 286 -26.93 28.57 1.03
N THR A 287 -26.10 28.11 1.98
CA THR A 287 -24.63 28.10 1.83
C THR A 287 -24.16 27.25 0.64
N LEU A 288 -24.91 26.21 0.25
CA LEU A 288 -24.58 25.35 -0.89
C LEU A 288 -24.59 26.12 -2.22
N GLY A 289 -25.59 26.98 -2.44
CA GLY A 289 -25.64 27.80 -3.65
C GLY A 289 -24.44 28.74 -3.77
N ILE A 290 -24.02 29.34 -2.65
CA ILE A 290 -22.84 30.20 -2.62
C ILE A 290 -21.56 29.38 -2.84
N LEU A 291 -21.44 28.22 -2.19
CA LEU A 291 -20.30 27.33 -2.37
C LEU A 291 -20.09 26.96 -3.85
N PHE A 292 -21.16 26.62 -4.57
CA PHE A 292 -21.07 26.20 -5.97
C PHE A 292 -20.81 27.35 -6.96
N PHE A 293 -21.39 28.53 -6.76
CA PHE A 293 -21.43 29.54 -7.81
C PHE A 293 -20.55 30.78 -7.59
N HIS A 294 -19.91 30.93 -6.43
CA HIS A 294 -19.15 32.16 -6.14
C HIS A 294 -18.01 32.43 -7.15
N PHE A 295 -17.25 31.41 -7.58
CA PHE A 295 -16.22 31.58 -8.62
C PHE A 295 -16.81 31.89 -10.00
N THR A 296 -17.94 31.26 -10.36
CA THR A 296 -18.67 31.59 -11.59
C THR A 296 -19.07 33.06 -11.60
N PHE A 297 -19.62 33.56 -10.49
CA PHE A 297 -20.08 34.93 -10.41
C PHE A 297 -18.96 35.94 -10.19
N PHE A 298 -17.77 35.54 -9.72
CA PHE A 298 -16.58 36.37 -9.86
C PHE A 298 -16.30 36.66 -11.34
N LYS A 299 -16.27 35.62 -12.19
CA LYS A 299 -16.03 35.79 -13.64
C LYS A 299 -17.08 36.69 -14.31
N VAL A 300 -18.35 36.55 -13.95
CA VAL A 300 -19.42 37.46 -14.43
C VAL A 300 -19.17 38.91 -13.96
N LEU A 301 -18.75 39.10 -12.72
CA LEU A 301 -18.50 40.42 -12.13
C LEU A 301 -17.20 41.05 -12.63
N TYR A 302 -16.32 40.32 -13.31
CA TYR A 302 -15.13 40.87 -13.96
C TYR A 302 -15.48 41.62 -15.25
N LEU A 303 -16.55 41.24 -15.96
CA LEU A 303 -16.94 41.85 -17.25
C LEU A 303 -17.07 43.39 -17.23
N PRO A 304 -17.71 44.02 -16.23
CA PRO A 304 -17.78 45.49 -16.17
C PRO A 304 -16.42 46.16 -15.96
N PHE A 305 -15.49 45.50 -15.24
CA PHE A 305 -14.13 46.02 -15.02
C PHE A 305 -13.24 45.85 -16.26
N TYR A 306 -13.46 44.78 -17.03
CA TYR A 306 -12.83 44.59 -18.33
C TYR A 306 -13.29 45.66 -19.32
N TRP A 307 -14.60 45.91 -19.44
CA TRP A 307 -15.11 47.00 -20.28
C TRP A 307 -14.69 48.39 -19.80
N GLY A 308 -14.43 48.54 -18.50
CA GLY A 308 -13.86 49.74 -17.90
C GLY A 308 -12.34 49.88 -18.07
N GLY A 309 -11.66 48.91 -18.71
CA GLY A 309 -10.21 48.93 -18.94
C GLY A 309 -9.35 48.75 -17.69
N ILE A 310 -9.89 48.16 -16.62
CA ILE A 310 -9.19 47.96 -15.34
C ILE A 310 -8.45 46.61 -15.28
N ILE A 311 -8.95 45.62 -16.02
CA ILE A 311 -8.37 44.27 -16.13
C ILE A 311 -8.27 43.87 -17.59
N ASP A 312 -7.32 42.98 -17.89
CA ASP A 312 -7.04 42.52 -19.24
C ASP A 312 -7.76 41.20 -19.57
N LYS A 313 -7.78 40.83 -20.85
CA LYS A 313 -8.42 39.59 -21.32
C LYS A 313 -7.82 38.34 -20.65
N THR A 314 -6.52 38.34 -20.38
CA THR A 314 -5.80 37.24 -19.71
C THR A 314 -6.24 37.06 -18.26
N ASP A 315 -6.78 38.08 -17.61
CA ASP A 315 -7.23 38.01 -16.22
C ASP A 315 -8.52 37.19 -16.03
N PHE A 316 -9.24 36.86 -17.12
CA PHE A 316 -10.45 36.05 -17.06
C PHE A 316 -10.20 34.58 -16.71
N SER A 317 -9.01 34.06 -17.00
CA SER A 317 -8.62 32.70 -16.61
C SER A 317 -8.41 32.60 -15.09
N CYS A 318 -8.06 33.71 -14.43
CA CYS A 318 -7.85 33.76 -12.99
C CYS A 318 -9.14 33.50 -12.20
N ILE A 319 -9.10 32.50 -11.32
CA ILE A 319 -10.23 32.13 -10.45
C ILE A 319 -10.48 33.20 -9.37
N THR A 320 -9.43 33.89 -8.94
CA THR A 320 -9.47 34.91 -7.89
C THR A 320 -8.79 36.20 -8.33
N PRO A 321 -9.27 37.38 -7.89
CA PRO A 321 -8.65 38.66 -8.27
C PRO A 321 -7.21 38.82 -7.81
N GLY A 322 -6.78 38.09 -6.77
CA GLY A 322 -5.43 38.16 -6.24
C GLY A 322 -4.36 37.58 -7.18
N ASN A 323 -4.75 36.81 -8.20
CA ASN A 323 -3.82 36.20 -9.16
C ASN A 323 -3.81 36.92 -10.52
N MET A 324 -4.54 38.03 -10.64
CA MET A 324 -4.60 38.83 -11.87
C MET A 324 -3.35 39.68 -12.05
N SER A 325 -3.14 40.12 -13.30
CA SER A 325 -2.09 41.06 -13.70
C SER A 325 -2.15 42.37 -12.90
N THR A 326 -3.36 42.84 -12.57
CA THR A 326 -3.59 44.01 -11.71
C THR A 326 -4.24 43.63 -10.38
N GLN A 327 -3.70 44.16 -9.27
CA GLN A 327 -4.25 43.92 -7.93
C GLN A 327 -5.37 44.91 -7.56
N GLU A 328 -5.81 45.75 -8.51
CA GLU A 328 -6.82 46.79 -8.26
C GLU A 328 -8.15 46.20 -7.79
N LEU A 329 -8.60 45.09 -8.41
CA LEU A 329 -9.83 44.42 -8.00
C LEU A 329 -9.70 43.83 -6.59
N ALA A 330 -8.58 43.20 -6.28
CA ALA A 330 -8.33 42.57 -4.98
C ALA A 330 -8.23 43.59 -3.83
N VAL A 331 -7.73 44.80 -4.10
CA VAL A 331 -7.49 45.83 -3.07
C VAL A 331 -8.63 46.84 -2.96
N LYS A 332 -9.12 47.37 -4.09
CA LYS A 332 -10.09 48.48 -4.12
C LYS A 332 -11.53 48.03 -4.32
N TYR A 333 -11.79 46.94 -5.06
CA TYR A 333 -13.15 46.55 -5.48
C TYR A 333 -13.62 45.20 -4.91
N TRP A 334 -12.85 44.56 -4.04
CA TRP A 334 -13.15 43.23 -3.52
C TRP A 334 -14.52 43.12 -2.84
N TYR A 335 -14.99 44.17 -2.17
CA TYR A 335 -16.28 44.15 -1.48
C TYR A 335 -17.45 44.14 -2.48
N VAL A 336 -17.30 44.78 -3.64
CA VAL A 336 -18.29 44.74 -4.74
C VAL A 336 -18.34 43.33 -5.31
N ILE A 337 -17.18 42.74 -5.58
CA ILE A 337 -17.05 41.38 -6.11
C ILE A 337 -17.65 40.36 -5.12
N ALA A 338 -17.27 40.43 -3.85
CA ALA A 338 -17.76 39.51 -2.82
C ALA A 338 -19.27 39.64 -2.60
N ALA A 339 -19.79 40.86 -2.42
CA ALA A 339 -21.22 41.07 -2.18
C ALA A 339 -22.05 40.70 -3.41
N GLY A 340 -21.59 41.10 -4.62
CA GLY A 340 -22.21 40.74 -5.88
C GLY A 340 -22.28 39.23 -6.07
N ALA A 341 -21.18 38.52 -5.83
CA ALA A 341 -21.12 37.06 -6.01
C ALA A 341 -22.05 36.34 -5.05
N VAL A 342 -22.15 36.78 -3.78
CA VAL A 342 -23.10 36.22 -2.82
C VAL A 342 -24.55 36.44 -3.29
N VAL A 343 -24.90 37.65 -3.74
CA VAL A 343 -26.26 37.98 -4.19
C VAL A 343 -26.63 37.18 -5.44
N LEU A 344 -25.76 37.16 -6.45
CA LEU A 344 -25.99 36.42 -7.70
C LEU A 344 -26.05 34.91 -7.45
N SER A 345 -25.19 34.37 -6.58
CA SER A 345 -25.24 32.96 -6.18
C SER A 345 -26.57 32.59 -5.53
N LEU A 346 -27.10 33.44 -4.65
CA LEU A 346 -28.41 33.23 -4.03
C LEU A 346 -29.55 33.33 -5.04
N GLY A 347 -29.45 34.25 -6.01
CA GLY A 347 -30.39 34.38 -7.12
C GLY A 347 -30.44 33.11 -7.97
N MET A 348 -29.28 32.64 -8.44
CA MET A 348 -29.14 31.41 -9.21
C MET A 348 -29.63 30.19 -8.43
N TRP A 349 -29.24 30.07 -7.17
CA TRP A 349 -29.73 29.01 -6.29
C TRP A 349 -31.26 29.00 -6.21
N LYS A 350 -31.88 30.17 -6.00
CA LYS A 350 -33.35 30.30 -5.97
C LYS A 350 -34.01 29.88 -7.28
N LEU A 351 -33.40 30.16 -8.44
CA LEU A 351 -33.88 29.72 -9.75
C LEU A 351 -33.80 28.20 -9.90
N LEU A 352 -32.64 27.60 -9.59
CA LEU A 352 -32.45 26.14 -9.67
C LEU A 352 -33.41 25.39 -8.76
N MET A 353 -33.74 25.95 -7.59
CA MET A 353 -34.69 25.37 -6.65
C MET A 353 -36.15 25.36 -7.16
N GLN A 354 -36.48 26.00 -8.28
CA GLN A 354 -37.82 25.91 -8.87
C GLN A 354 -38.08 24.55 -9.52
N SER A 355 -37.06 23.94 -10.13
CA SER A 355 -37.17 22.63 -10.77
C SER A 355 -37.11 21.51 -9.74
N ARG A 356 -38.07 20.57 -9.78
CA ARG A 356 -38.06 19.39 -8.90
C ARG A 356 -36.85 18.48 -9.19
N LYS A 357 -36.49 18.29 -10.46
CA LYS A 357 -35.35 17.45 -10.86
C LYS A 357 -34.03 18.01 -10.32
N LEU A 358 -33.81 19.32 -10.46
CA LEU A 358 -32.60 19.98 -9.96
C LEU A 358 -32.56 20.02 -8.43
N ARG A 359 -33.71 20.24 -7.77
CA ARG A 359 -33.81 20.10 -6.30
C ARG A 359 -33.39 18.71 -5.82
N PHE A 360 -33.74 17.66 -6.55
CA PHE A 360 -33.34 16.30 -6.20
C PHE A 360 -31.83 16.09 -6.39
N LEU A 361 -31.27 16.43 -7.55
CA LEU A 361 -29.84 16.28 -7.83
C LEU A 361 -28.96 17.12 -6.88
N LEU A 362 -29.42 18.31 -6.49
CA LEU A 362 -28.75 19.19 -5.54
C LEU A 362 -29.11 18.88 -4.06
N GLY A 363 -29.73 17.72 -3.81
CA GLY A 363 -29.93 17.18 -2.45
C GLY A 363 -30.94 17.92 -1.58
N GLN A 364 -31.79 18.75 -2.18
CA GLN A 364 -32.81 19.55 -1.48
C GLN A 364 -34.20 18.90 -1.47
N ASP A 365 -34.46 17.90 -2.34
CA ASP A 365 -35.74 17.17 -2.35
C ASP A 365 -35.73 15.96 -1.39
N LYS A 366 -35.99 16.25 -0.11
CA LYS A 366 -36.07 15.23 0.93
C LYS A 366 -37.17 14.19 0.71
N GLN A 367 -38.25 14.58 0.07
CA GLN A 367 -39.38 13.68 -0.14
C GLN A 367 -38.98 12.56 -1.11
N THR A 368 -38.42 12.93 -2.27
CA THR A 368 -38.10 11.98 -3.33
C THR A 368 -37.03 10.96 -2.91
N TYR A 369 -35.97 11.36 -2.20
CA TYR A 369 -34.99 10.36 -1.73
C TYR A 369 -35.51 9.52 -0.54
N MET A 370 -36.48 10.01 0.25
CA MET A 370 -37.16 9.19 1.26
C MET A 370 -38.13 8.18 0.63
N GLU A 371 -38.74 8.51 -0.51
CA GLU A 371 -39.47 7.55 -1.33
C GLU A 371 -38.53 6.44 -1.82
N LEU A 372 -37.33 6.78 -2.30
CA LEU A 372 -36.28 5.80 -2.66
C LEU A 372 -35.84 4.93 -1.47
N TRP A 373 -35.69 5.51 -0.28
CA TRP A 373 -35.36 4.77 0.95
C TRP A 373 -36.38 3.68 1.29
N ASN A 374 -37.64 3.92 0.93
CA ASN A 374 -38.77 3.00 1.16
C ASN A 374 -39.01 2.05 -0.02
N SER A 375 -38.25 2.15 -1.11
CA SER A 375 -38.36 1.26 -2.27
C SER A 375 -38.02 -0.19 -1.92
N HIS A 376 -38.59 -1.15 -2.68
CA HIS A 376 -38.34 -2.58 -2.47
C HIS A 376 -36.85 -2.96 -2.57
N ALA A 377 -36.11 -2.36 -3.51
CA ALA A 377 -34.68 -2.62 -3.69
C ALA A 377 -33.86 -2.21 -2.45
N VAL A 378 -34.07 -0.99 -1.95
CA VAL A 378 -33.37 -0.51 -0.73
C VAL A 378 -33.84 -1.28 0.51
N MET A 379 -35.11 -1.70 0.55
CA MET A 379 -35.62 -2.53 1.65
C MET A 379 -34.95 -3.91 1.69
N ALA A 380 -34.66 -4.53 0.55
CA ALA A 380 -33.91 -5.78 0.47
C ALA A 380 -32.46 -5.61 1.01
N ILE A 381 -31.78 -4.55 0.58
CA ILE A 381 -30.43 -4.20 1.07
C ILE A 381 -30.46 -3.93 2.57
N ARG A 382 -31.48 -3.23 3.08
CA ARG A 382 -31.68 -2.99 4.51
C ARG A 382 -31.84 -4.30 5.29
N LYS A 383 -32.68 -5.23 4.82
CA LYS A 383 -32.85 -6.54 5.48
C LYS A 383 -31.54 -7.32 5.50
N PHE A 384 -30.78 -7.30 4.40
CA PHE A 384 -29.47 -7.94 4.32
C PHE A 384 -28.45 -7.30 5.26
N ASN A 385 -28.32 -5.98 5.25
CA ASN A 385 -27.41 -5.25 6.14
C ASN A 385 -27.83 -5.40 7.61
N GLN A 386 -29.13 -5.44 7.91
CA GLN A 386 -29.61 -5.70 9.26
C GLN A 386 -29.25 -7.12 9.71
N LYS A 387 -29.38 -8.12 8.84
CA LYS A 387 -28.91 -9.49 9.11
C LYS A 387 -27.39 -9.54 9.36
N ILE A 388 -26.58 -8.82 8.59
CA ILE A 388 -25.13 -8.69 8.84
C ILE A 388 -24.90 -8.00 10.19
N THR A 389 -25.53 -6.86 10.43
CA THR A 389 -25.38 -6.07 11.65
C THR A 389 -25.77 -6.88 12.88
N ASP A 390 -26.86 -7.66 12.81
CA ASP A 390 -27.32 -8.51 13.90
C ASP A 390 -26.39 -9.71 14.10
N ASN A 391 -25.83 -10.28 13.03
CA ASN A 391 -24.79 -11.30 13.13
C ASN A 391 -23.51 -10.74 13.75
N CYS A 392 -23.08 -9.54 13.35
CA CYS A 392 -21.95 -8.84 13.94
C CYS A 392 -22.21 -8.49 15.40
N LYS A 393 -23.41 -8.04 15.76
CA LYS A 393 -23.81 -7.78 17.15
C LYS A 393 -23.83 -9.05 17.98
N LYS A 394 -24.37 -10.16 17.47
CA LYS A 394 -24.36 -11.46 18.15
C LYS A 394 -22.93 -11.97 18.33
N TRP A 395 -22.11 -11.87 17.28
CA TRP A 395 -20.69 -12.20 17.34
C TRP A 395 -19.97 -11.34 18.37
N TYR A 396 -20.24 -10.04 18.37
CA TYR A 396 -19.66 -9.09 19.29
C TYR A 396 -20.16 -9.27 20.73
N GLN A 397 -21.43 -9.60 20.94
CA GLN A 397 -21.99 -9.92 22.26
C GLN A 397 -21.29 -11.16 22.83
N ARG A 398 -21.18 -12.22 22.03
CA ARG A 398 -20.41 -13.43 22.39
C ARG A 398 -18.95 -13.10 22.69
N PHE A 399 -18.32 -12.24 21.90
CA PHE A 399 -16.95 -11.76 22.15
C PHE A 399 -16.85 -10.90 23.41
N SER A 400 -17.87 -10.08 23.70
CA SER A 400 -17.90 -9.20 24.87
C SER A 400 -18.16 -9.96 26.18
N GLU A 401 -18.89 -11.07 26.11
CA GLU A 401 -19.17 -12.00 27.21
C GLU A 401 -17.98 -12.94 27.50
N GLU A 402 -16.98 -12.95 26.61
CA GLU A 402 -15.79 -13.79 26.77
C GLU A 402 -14.92 -13.31 27.95
N LYS A 403 -14.26 -14.25 28.64
CA LYS A 403 -13.39 -13.95 29.79
C LYS A 403 -12.38 -12.86 29.43
N SER A 404 -12.11 -11.95 30.35
CA SER A 404 -11.25 -10.77 30.12
C SER A 404 -9.89 -11.09 29.51
N GLY A 405 -9.30 -12.24 29.85
CA GLY A 405 -8.04 -12.73 29.28
C GLY A 405 -8.11 -13.06 27.78
N ASN A 406 -9.19 -13.70 27.31
CA ASN A 406 -9.34 -14.08 25.89
C ASN A 406 -9.46 -12.84 25.00
N ARG A 407 -10.22 -11.83 25.46
CA ARG A 407 -10.43 -10.58 24.72
C ARG A 407 -9.11 -9.84 24.48
N LEU A 408 -8.24 -9.80 25.50
CA LEU A 408 -6.93 -9.14 25.40
C LEU A 408 -5.99 -9.88 24.45
N LEU A 409 -5.98 -11.22 24.46
CA LEU A 409 -5.24 -12.01 23.47
C LEU A 409 -5.73 -11.71 22.06
N CYS A 410 -7.05 -11.68 21.84
CA CYS A 410 -7.59 -11.34 20.51
C CYS A 410 -7.20 -9.93 20.06
N TYR A 411 -7.23 -8.92 20.95
CA TYR A 411 -6.77 -7.57 20.59
C TYR A 411 -5.28 -7.53 20.24
N ALA A 412 -4.44 -8.24 20.99
CA ALA A 412 -3.01 -8.31 20.71
C ALA A 412 -2.75 -9.00 19.35
N VAL A 413 -3.42 -10.11 19.07
CA VAL A 413 -3.35 -10.81 17.77
C VAL A 413 -3.85 -9.94 16.61
N ILE A 414 -4.93 -9.17 16.80
CA ILE A 414 -5.43 -8.24 15.79
C ILE A 414 -4.41 -7.13 15.52
N LEU A 415 -3.78 -6.59 16.56
CA LEU A 415 -2.74 -5.58 16.42
C LEU A 415 -1.53 -6.14 15.67
N GLU A 416 -1.06 -7.34 16.04
CA GLU A 416 0.05 -8.01 15.35
C GLU A 416 -0.26 -8.27 13.88
N PHE A 417 -1.47 -8.77 13.59
CA PHE A 417 -1.92 -8.98 12.21
C PHE A 417 -1.99 -7.66 11.42
N ALA A 418 -2.44 -6.58 12.04
CA ALA A 418 -2.48 -5.26 11.39
C ALA A 418 -1.06 -4.75 11.07
N LEU A 419 -0.08 -5.01 11.93
CA LEU A 419 1.32 -4.64 11.71
C LEU A 419 1.98 -5.48 10.60
N LEU A 420 1.64 -6.77 10.50
CA LEU A 420 2.01 -7.62 9.37
C LEU A 420 1.37 -7.11 8.06
N CYS A 421 0.07 -6.81 8.08
CA CYS A 421 -0.62 -6.24 6.91
C CYS A 421 0.00 -4.92 6.45
N ALA A 422 0.48 -4.09 7.38
CA ALA A 422 1.18 -2.86 7.04
C ALA A 422 2.45 -3.13 6.24
N LEU A 423 3.19 -4.21 6.52
CA LEU A 423 4.35 -4.60 5.70
C LEU A 423 3.95 -5.14 4.32
N ILE A 424 2.92 -5.99 4.26
CA ILE A 424 2.41 -6.52 2.98
C ILE A 424 1.94 -5.38 2.07
N ILE A 425 1.32 -4.34 2.64
CA ILE A 425 0.91 -3.15 1.91
C ILE A 425 2.13 -2.33 1.46
N ARG A 426 3.15 -2.23 2.31
CA ARG A 426 4.39 -1.49 2.05
C ARG A 426 5.24 -2.11 0.94
N GLN A 427 5.27 -3.44 0.82
CA GLN A 427 6.01 -4.18 -0.21
C GLN A 427 5.68 -3.75 -1.65
N GLY A 428 4.52 -3.14 -1.92
CA GLY A 428 4.15 -2.72 -3.27
C GLY A 428 3.99 -3.90 -4.23
N ILE A 429 4.52 -3.80 -5.44
CA ILE A 429 4.64 -4.90 -6.40
C ILE A 429 6.09 -5.37 -6.40
N ILE A 430 6.28 -6.68 -6.28
CA ILE A 430 7.62 -7.26 -6.11
C ILE A 430 8.06 -8.11 -7.30
N LEU A 431 7.16 -8.37 -8.26
CA LEU A 431 7.42 -9.23 -9.39
C LEU A 431 6.62 -8.86 -10.64
N ASN A 432 7.19 -9.21 -11.79
CA ASN A 432 6.77 -8.78 -13.12
C ASN A 432 5.30 -9.12 -13.44
N ASP A 433 4.83 -10.32 -13.09
CA ASP A 433 3.44 -10.74 -13.36
C ASP A 433 2.39 -9.81 -12.70
N ASP A 434 2.68 -9.34 -11.48
CA ASP A 434 1.83 -8.40 -10.76
C ASP A 434 1.90 -6.99 -11.39
N LEU A 435 3.05 -6.62 -11.96
CA LEU A 435 3.30 -5.34 -12.63
C LEU A 435 2.53 -5.25 -13.97
N ASN A 436 2.71 -6.21 -14.87
CA ASN A 436 1.97 -6.30 -16.14
C ASN A 436 0.46 -6.30 -15.91
N THR A 437 0.01 -6.91 -14.82
CA THR A 437 -1.41 -6.97 -14.48
C THR A 437 -1.96 -5.63 -14.03
N LEU A 438 -1.12 -4.80 -13.38
CA LEU A 438 -1.48 -3.42 -13.05
C LEU A 438 -1.67 -2.59 -14.32
N LEU A 439 -0.77 -2.72 -15.29
CA LEU A 439 -0.88 -2.05 -16.59
C LEU A 439 -2.17 -2.43 -17.33
N ILE A 440 -2.47 -3.72 -17.44
CA ILE A 440 -3.74 -4.20 -18.03
C ILE A 440 -4.95 -3.68 -17.26
N ARG A 441 -4.83 -3.50 -15.93
CA ARG A 441 -5.91 -2.97 -15.09
C ARG A 441 -6.23 -1.51 -15.42
N GLU A 442 -5.31 -0.73 -15.97
CA GLU A 442 -5.57 0.66 -16.40
C GLU A 442 -6.64 0.74 -17.50
N GLN A 443 -6.78 -0.31 -18.31
CA GLN A 443 -7.84 -0.42 -19.32
C GLN A 443 -9.24 -0.67 -18.69
N GLY A 444 -9.29 -1.08 -17.42
CA GLY A 444 -10.53 -1.37 -16.69
C GLY A 444 -10.54 -2.77 -16.04
N TYR A 445 -11.42 -2.96 -15.05
CA TYR A 445 -11.53 -4.27 -14.35
C TYR A 445 -12.09 -5.38 -15.25
N ILE A 446 -13.03 -5.04 -16.14
CA ILE A 446 -13.63 -6.02 -17.04
C ILE A 446 -12.61 -6.53 -18.07
N PRO A 447 -11.83 -5.68 -18.77
CA PRO A 447 -10.69 -6.12 -19.58
C PRO A 447 -9.72 -7.03 -18.83
N LEU A 448 -9.32 -6.64 -17.61
CA LEU A 448 -8.47 -7.47 -16.76
C LEU A 448 -9.08 -8.84 -16.50
N LEU A 449 -10.35 -8.91 -16.08
CA LEU A 449 -11.03 -10.17 -15.80
C LEU A 449 -11.07 -11.05 -17.05
N VAL A 450 -11.42 -10.49 -18.21
CA VAL A 450 -11.43 -11.22 -19.48
C VAL A 450 -10.03 -11.72 -19.83
N ASN A 451 -8.99 -10.90 -19.63
CA ASN A 451 -7.60 -11.29 -19.86
C ASN A 451 -7.17 -12.44 -18.93
N ALA A 452 -7.47 -12.34 -17.64
CA ALA A 452 -7.16 -13.39 -16.67
C ALA A 452 -7.85 -14.72 -17.03
N LEU A 453 -9.11 -14.69 -17.45
CA LEU A 453 -9.84 -15.89 -17.90
C LEU A 453 -9.25 -16.45 -19.21
N LYS A 454 -8.87 -15.59 -20.16
CA LYS A 454 -8.20 -16.00 -21.39
C LYS A 454 -6.83 -16.61 -21.12
N ASN A 455 -6.07 -16.08 -20.16
CA ASN A 455 -4.76 -16.60 -19.80
C ASN A 455 -4.84 -18.01 -19.22
N GLU A 456 -5.83 -18.31 -18.37
CA GLU A 456 -6.07 -19.69 -17.92
C GLU A 456 -6.36 -20.64 -19.09
N LEU A 457 -7.13 -20.19 -20.09
CA LEU A 457 -7.39 -20.98 -21.30
C LEU A 457 -6.11 -21.16 -22.14
N ARG A 458 -5.33 -20.09 -22.36
CA ARG A 458 -4.04 -20.14 -23.09
C ARG A 458 -3.04 -21.08 -22.43
N MET A 459 -3.04 -21.15 -21.10
CA MET A 459 -2.21 -22.07 -20.33
C MET A 459 -2.72 -23.52 -20.36
N GLY A 460 -3.83 -23.82 -21.04
CA GLY A 460 -4.40 -25.17 -21.12
C GLY A 460 -5.14 -25.58 -19.84
N ARG A 461 -5.65 -24.61 -19.08
CA ARG A 461 -6.32 -24.81 -17.78
C ARG A 461 -7.80 -24.40 -17.79
N PRO A 462 -8.65 -24.99 -18.65
CA PRO A 462 -10.05 -24.56 -18.82
C PRO A 462 -10.93 -24.77 -17.59
N LEU A 463 -10.55 -25.64 -16.64
CA LEU A 463 -11.27 -25.81 -15.38
C LEU A 463 -10.87 -24.79 -14.30
N ARG A 464 -9.86 -23.95 -14.56
CA ARG A 464 -9.35 -22.93 -13.63
C ARG A 464 -9.86 -21.52 -13.90
N LEU A 465 -11.03 -21.37 -14.53
CA LEU A 465 -11.67 -20.06 -14.70
C LEU A 465 -11.94 -19.37 -13.34
N VAL A 466 -12.22 -20.13 -12.29
CA VAL A 466 -12.33 -19.59 -10.92
C VAL A 466 -10.96 -19.08 -10.44
N GLY A 467 -9.85 -19.74 -10.82
CA GLY A 467 -8.48 -19.26 -10.62
C GLY A 467 -8.24 -17.89 -11.27
N GLY A 468 -8.58 -17.73 -12.55
CA GLY A 468 -8.48 -16.44 -13.24
C GLY A 468 -9.36 -15.35 -12.61
N PHE A 469 -10.57 -15.69 -12.16
CA PHE A 469 -11.40 -14.77 -11.39
C PHE A 469 -10.74 -14.37 -10.05
N ASN A 470 -10.24 -15.35 -9.28
CA ASN A 470 -9.54 -15.11 -8.02
C ASN A 470 -8.31 -14.23 -8.20
N TYR A 471 -7.56 -14.42 -9.30
CA TYR A 471 -6.43 -13.58 -9.67
C TYR A 471 -6.85 -12.12 -9.89
N SER A 472 -7.89 -11.88 -10.69
CA SER A 472 -8.38 -10.52 -10.97
C SER A 472 -8.80 -9.73 -9.70
N LEU A 473 -9.25 -10.42 -8.64
CA LEU A 473 -9.64 -9.78 -7.39
C LEU A 473 -8.48 -9.15 -6.62
N ALA A 474 -7.23 -9.49 -6.96
CA ALA A 474 -6.05 -8.81 -6.41
C ALA A 474 -5.92 -7.37 -6.92
N PHE A 475 -6.54 -7.02 -8.06
CA PHE A 475 -6.35 -5.76 -8.79
C PHE A 475 -7.70 -5.08 -9.08
N LEU A 476 -8.48 -4.80 -8.03
CA LEU A 476 -9.81 -4.17 -8.18
C LEU A 476 -9.72 -2.69 -8.59
N THR A 477 -8.62 -2.00 -8.30
CA THR A 477 -8.39 -0.59 -8.67
C THR A 477 -6.99 -0.42 -9.27
N THR A 478 -6.65 0.79 -9.75
CA THR A 478 -5.27 1.15 -10.15
C THR A 478 -4.39 1.50 -8.95
N ASN A 479 -4.97 1.66 -7.76
CA ASN A 479 -4.22 1.97 -6.54
C ASN A 479 -3.67 0.70 -5.88
N VAL A 480 -2.35 0.50 -5.98
CA VAL A 480 -1.64 -0.68 -5.44
C VAL A 480 -1.85 -0.85 -3.92
N THR A 481 -1.78 0.24 -3.16
CA THR A 481 -1.99 0.22 -1.71
C THR A 481 -3.38 -0.31 -1.35
N PHE A 482 -4.41 0.14 -2.07
CA PHE A 482 -5.79 -0.30 -1.86
C PHE A 482 -6.00 -1.76 -2.24
N ASN A 483 -5.40 -2.19 -3.36
CA ASN A 483 -5.38 -3.58 -3.78
C ASN A 483 -4.74 -4.50 -2.73
N ARG A 484 -3.55 -4.15 -2.22
CA ARG A 484 -2.89 -4.90 -1.13
C ARG A 484 -3.72 -4.94 0.16
N LEU A 485 -4.43 -3.86 0.49
CA LEU A 485 -5.36 -3.84 1.63
C LEU A 485 -6.50 -4.86 1.46
N ILE A 486 -7.09 -4.97 0.26
CA ILE A 486 -8.12 -5.97 -0.06
C ILE A 486 -7.55 -7.38 0.09
N GLN A 487 -6.35 -7.63 -0.41
CA GLN A 487 -5.68 -8.93 -0.28
C GLN A 487 -5.44 -9.29 1.21
N CYS A 488 -5.04 -8.33 2.04
CA CYS A 488 -4.91 -8.51 3.49
C CYS A 488 -6.25 -8.85 4.17
N ILE A 489 -7.36 -8.25 3.71
CA ILE A 489 -8.71 -8.60 4.21
C ILE A 489 -9.04 -10.06 3.90
N PHE A 490 -8.76 -10.52 2.68
CA PHE A 490 -8.97 -11.92 2.31
C PHE A 490 -8.11 -12.88 3.14
N LEU A 491 -6.84 -12.54 3.37
CA LEU A 491 -5.95 -13.28 4.26
C LEU A 491 -6.54 -13.40 5.68
N GLY A 492 -7.00 -12.29 6.26
CA GLY A 492 -7.63 -12.26 7.58
C GLY A 492 -8.91 -13.11 7.66
N VAL A 493 -9.77 -13.06 6.64
CA VAL A 493 -10.98 -13.89 6.56
C VAL A 493 -10.60 -15.38 6.48
N CYS A 494 -9.59 -15.73 5.69
CA CYS A 494 -9.10 -17.10 5.59
C CYS A 494 -8.55 -17.60 6.93
N LEU A 495 -7.74 -16.80 7.63
CA LEU A 495 -7.21 -17.13 8.96
C LEU A 495 -8.32 -17.40 9.97
N ILE A 496 -9.38 -16.58 10.00
CA ILE A 496 -10.55 -16.79 10.87
C ILE A 496 -11.23 -18.12 10.56
N GLN A 497 -11.36 -18.47 9.28
CA GLN A 497 -12.03 -19.69 8.85
C GLN A 497 -11.18 -20.94 9.10
N PHE A 498 -9.87 -20.82 8.98
CA PHE A 498 -8.91 -21.86 9.37
C PHE A 498 -8.91 -22.08 10.89
N ALA A 499 -8.89 -21.01 11.70
CA ALA A 499 -9.02 -21.10 13.16
C ALA A 499 -10.33 -21.78 13.59
N ARG A 500 -11.43 -21.46 12.88
CA ARG A 500 -12.73 -22.14 13.08
C ARG A 500 -12.67 -23.62 12.71
N LEU A 501 -11.98 -23.99 11.63
CA LEU A 501 -11.75 -25.39 11.26
C LEU A 501 -11.03 -26.15 12.37
N ILE A 502 -9.92 -25.60 12.87
CA ILE A 502 -9.12 -26.21 13.94
C ILE A 502 -9.98 -26.39 15.19
N ARG A 503 -10.68 -25.34 15.63
CA ARG A 503 -11.56 -25.41 16.80
C ARG A 503 -12.68 -26.43 16.60
N ASN A 504 -13.29 -26.46 15.42
CA ASN A 504 -14.35 -27.40 15.14
C ASN A 504 -13.82 -28.83 15.13
N LEU A 505 -12.71 -29.10 14.44
CA LEU A 505 -12.11 -30.43 14.33
C LEU A 505 -11.62 -30.96 15.69
N PHE A 506 -10.72 -30.24 16.36
CA PHE A 506 -10.07 -30.71 17.59
C PHE A 506 -10.83 -30.39 18.87
N ARG A 507 -11.88 -29.55 18.81
CA ARG A 507 -12.63 -29.05 19.98
C ARG A 507 -11.75 -28.30 21.00
N SER A 508 -10.67 -27.70 20.54
CA SER A 508 -9.75 -26.93 21.38
C SER A 508 -9.57 -25.51 20.86
N ASN A 509 -9.76 -24.55 21.77
CA ASN A 509 -9.38 -23.16 21.51
C ASN A 509 -7.86 -22.96 21.61
N LYS A 510 -7.15 -23.84 22.33
CA LYS A 510 -5.70 -23.74 22.52
C LYS A 510 -4.95 -24.00 21.22
N ILE A 511 -5.26 -25.12 20.55
CA ILE A 511 -4.63 -25.47 19.27
C ILE A 511 -4.87 -24.36 18.24
N ALA A 512 -6.11 -23.85 18.17
CA ALA A 512 -6.45 -22.75 17.27
C ALA A 512 -5.67 -21.46 17.60
N ALA A 513 -5.60 -21.06 18.88
CA ALA A 513 -4.89 -19.86 19.29
C ALA A 513 -3.37 -19.94 19.03
N VAL A 514 -2.72 -21.04 19.42
CA VAL A 514 -1.27 -21.24 19.18
C VAL A 514 -0.96 -21.26 17.69
N THR A 515 -1.77 -21.96 16.89
CA THR A 515 -1.58 -22.03 15.44
C THR A 515 -1.72 -20.67 14.78
N VAL A 516 -2.74 -19.87 15.15
CA VAL A 516 -2.96 -18.53 14.59
C VAL A 516 -1.83 -17.57 15.00
N VAL A 517 -1.38 -17.63 16.26
CA VAL A 517 -0.23 -16.82 16.71
C VAL A 517 1.01 -17.18 15.90
N LEU A 518 1.34 -18.47 15.77
CA LEU A 518 2.48 -18.93 14.95
C LEU A 518 2.41 -18.45 13.51
N ILE A 519 1.24 -18.57 12.86
CA ILE A 519 1.07 -18.13 11.48
C ILE A 519 1.31 -16.63 11.36
N ILE A 520 0.73 -15.81 12.23
CA ILE A 520 0.85 -14.35 12.14
C ILE A 520 2.27 -13.89 12.48
N THR A 521 2.89 -14.44 13.52
CA THR A 521 4.22 -13.99 13.96
C THR A 521 5.34 -14.46 13.04
N CYS A 522 5.18 -15.63 12.39
CA CYS A 522 6.24 -16.27 11.61
C CYS A 522 5.97 -16.26 10.10
N MET A 523 4.97 -15.52 9.61
CA MET A 523 4.74 -15.40 8.16
C MET A 523 5.92 -14.66 7.53
N PRO A 524 6.68 -15.30 6.62
CA PRO A 524 7.84 -14.68 6.02
C PRO A 524 7.41 -13.76 4.88
N LEU A 525 8.07 -12.62 4.78
CA LEU A 525 8.10 -11.76 3.61
C LEU A 525 9.40 -12.05 2.86
N THR A 526 9.32 -12.36 1.58
CA THR A 526 10.46 -12.76 0.74
C THR A 526 10.23 -12.29 -0.71
N PHE A 527 11.21 -12.51 -1.58
CA PHE A 527 11.14 -12.22 -3.02
C PHE A 527 10.66 -13.45 -3.82
N GLU A 528 9.96 -14.39 -3.18
CA GLU A 528 9.47 -15.61 -3.84
C GLU A 528 8.05 -15.45 -4.40
N HIS A 529 7.69 -16.30 -5.37
CA HIS A 529 6.34 -16.42 -5.94
C HIS A 529 5.34 -17.14 -4.99
N SER A 530 5.36 -16.83 -3.70
CA SER A 530 4.46 -17.41 -2.70
C SER A 530 3.73 -16.33 -1.91
N ALA A 531 2.51 -16.65 -1.44
CA ALA A 531 1.76 -15.72 -0.60
C ALA A 531 2.42 -15.63 0.80
N PRO A 532 2.47 -14.45 1.43
CA PRO A 532 1.74 -13.23 1.07
C PRO A 532 2.48 -12.28 0.11
N ASN A 533 3.60 -12.67 -0.48
CA ASN A 533 4.42 -11.78 -1.31
C ASN A 533 3.73 -11.49 -2.65
N ALA A 534 3.28 -12.53 -3.35
CA ALA A 534 2.57 -12.43 -4.63
C ALA A 534 1.35 -13.34 -4.71
N PHE A 535 0.47 -13.08 -5.69
CA PHE A 535 -0.69 -13.92 -6.00
C PHE A 535 -1.61 -14.22 -4.79
N ILE A 536 -1.72 -13.28 -3.84
CA ILE A 536 -2.36 -13.57 -2.54
C ILE A 536 -3.78 -14.12 -2.72
N THR A 537 -4.64 -13.47 -3.52
CA THR A 537 -6.03 -13.93 -3.71
C THR A 537 -6.12 -15.23 -4.49
N LEU A 538 -5.23 -15.45 -5.46
CA LEU A 538 -5.17 -16.69 -6.25
C LEU A 538 -4.94 -17.91 -5.34
N VAL A 539 -4.17 -17.76 -4.27
CA VAL A 539 -3.80 -18.83 -3.33
C VAL A 539 -4.73 -18.89 -2.10
N ILE A 540 -5.04 -17.73 -1.51
CA ILE A 540 -5.81 -17.65 -0.26
C ILE A 540 -7.29 -17.98 -0.49
N LEU A 541 -7.89 -17.61 -1.63
CA LEU A 541 -9.30 -17.91 -1.88
C LEU A 541 -9.56 -19.42 -1.99
N PRO A 542 -8.78 -20.23 -2.73
CA PRO A 542 -8.94 -21.69 -2.71
C PRO A 542 -8.74 -22.30 -1.30
N LEU A 543 -7.78 -21.79 -0.51
CA LEU A 543 -7.59 -22.25 0.89
C LEU A 543 -8.81 -21.93 1.74
N TRP A 544 -9.39 -20.74 1.57
CA TRP A 544 -10.60 -20.33 2.26
C TRP A 544 -11.80 -21.22 1.90
N HIS A 545 -12.00 -21.54 0.62
CA HIS A 545 -13.05 -22.45 0.17
C HIS A 545 -12.84 -23.88 0.70
N LEU A 546 -11.59 -24.37 0.71
CA LEU A 546 -11.24 -25.66 1.33
C LEU A 546 -11.58 -25.65 2.83
N CYS A 547 -11.25 -24.58 3.55
CA CYS A 547 -11.61 -24.43 4.97
C CYS A 547 -13.12 -24.42 5.19
N ILE A 548 -13.90 -23.76 4.32
CA ILE A 548 -15.37 -23.80 4.37
C ILE A 548 -15.86 -25.22 4.15
N SER A 549 -15.31 -25.93 3.16
CA SER A 549 -15.68 -27.30 2.85
C SER A 549 -15.45 -28.22 4.06
N LEU A 550 -14.23 -28.27 4.58
CA LEU A 550 -13.88 -29.14 5.71
C LEU A 550 -14.67 -28.80 6.98
N ASN A 551 -14.96 -27.52 7.24
CA ASN A 551 -15.82 -27.10 8.35
C ASN A 551 -17.25 -27.65 8.25
N ASN A 552 -17.85 -27.53 7.05
CA ASN A 552 -19.18 -28.04 6.79
C ASN A 552 -19.20 -29.58 6.79
N TRP A 553 -18.12 -30.23 6.34
CA TRP A 553 -17.96 -31.68 6.46
C TRP A 553 -18.00 -32.13 7.92
N VAL A 554 -17.17 -31.55 8.79
CA VAL A 554 -17.18 -31.84 10.24
C VAL A 554 -18.57 -31.60 10.85
N SER A 555 -19.24 -30.51 10.45
CA SER A 555 -20.59 -30.18 10.93
C SER A 555 -21.63 -31.19 10.47
N TYR A 556 -21.55 -31.66 9.22
CA TYR A 556 -22.40 -32.70 8.67
C TYR A 556 -22.20 -34.03 9.40
N LEU A 557 -20.96 -34.44 9.66
CA LEU A 557 -20.65 -35.68 10.37
C LEU A 557 -21.22 -35.72 11.79
N ARG A 558 -21.34 -34.56 12.43
CA ARG A 558 -21.85 -34.41 13.80
C ARG A 558 -23.37 -34.29 13.86
N THR A 559 -23.96 -33.53 12.96
CA THR A 559 -25.40 -33.18 13.01
C THR A 559 -26.27 -34.03 12.09
N GLY A 560 -25.71 -34.60 11.03
CA GLY A 560 -26.45 -35.28 9.97
C GLY A 560 -27.29 -34.35 9.08
N GLU A 561 -27.28 -33.03 9.31
CA GLU A 561 -28.13 -32.10 8.58
C GLU A 561 -27.69 -31.93 7.12
N LYS A 562 -28.62 -32.16 6.18
CA LYS A 562 -28.36 -32.09 4.73
C LYS A 562 -27.85 -30.72 4.25
N LYS A 563 -28.15 -29.63 4.96
CA LYS A 563 -27.64 -28.29 4.59
C LYS A 563 -26.11 -28.25 4.57
N TYR A 564 -25.47 -28.87 5.57
CA TYR A 564 -24.00 -28.92 5.67
C TYR A 564 -23.40 -29.83 4.60
N PHE A 565 -24.12 -30.89 4.22
CA PHE A 565 -23.72 -31.74 3.10
C PHE A 565 -23.57 -30.94 1.80
N TRP A 566 -24.60 -30.17 1.43
CA TRP A 566 -24.57 -29.38 0.20
C TRP A 566 -23.51 -28.27 0.25
N TRP A 567 -23.41 -27.56 1.38
CA TRP A 567 -22.42 -26.49 1.52
C TRP A 567 -20.98 -26.98 1.46
N TYR A 568 -20.65 -28.16 2.02
CA TYR A 568 -19.28 -28.67 1.87
C TYR A 568 -19.00 -29.05 0.41
N LEU A 569 -19.95 -29.70 -0.26
CA LEU A 569 -19.74 -30.20 -1.62
C LEU A 569 -19.58 -29.04 -2.62
N ILE A 570 -20.40 -27.99 -2.50
CA ILE A 570 -20.27 -26.77 -3.31
C ILE A 570 -18.90 -26.12 -3.07
N ALA A 571 -18.52 -25.90 -1.81
CA ALA A 571 -17.25 -25.27 -1.47
C ALA A 571 -16.04 -26.10 -1.93
N TRP A 572 -16.14 -27.43 -1.89
CA TRP A 572 -15.13 -28.36 -2.42
C TRP A 572 -14.95 -28.21 -3.93
N ILE A 573 -16.05 -28.23 -4.69
CA ILE A 573 -16.00 -28.08 -6.15
C ILE A 573 -15.44 -26.72 -6.55
N VAL A 574 -15.80 -25.65 -5.84
CA VAL A 574 -15.22 -24.31 -6.07
C VAL A 574 -13.73 -24.28 -5.73
N ALA A 575 -13.30 -24.94 -4.65
CA ALA A 575 -11.89 -25.01 -4.27
C ALA A 575 -11.05 -25.76 -5.33
N LEU A 576 -11.57 -26.86 -5.89
CA LEU A 576 -10.93 -27.63 -6.97
C LEU A 576 -10.66 -26.77 -8.21
N GLN A 577 -11.57 -25.86 -8.57
CA GLN A 577 -11.41 -24.94 -9.71
C GLN A 577 -10.48 -23.76 -9.42
N GLY A 578 -10.06 -23.59 -8.17
CA GLY A 578 -9.16 -22.51 -7.77
C GLY A 578 -7.69 -22.80 -8.08
N TYR A 579 -7.19 -23.94 -7.61
CA TYR A 579 -5.80 -24.36 -7.76
C TYR A 579 -5.66 -25.89 -7.80
N GLU A 580 -4.78 -26.44 -8.63
CA GLU A 580 -4.69 -27.86 -8.94
C GLU A 580 -4.34 -28.74 -7.73
N PHE A 581 -3.42 -28.30 -6.86
CA PHE A 581 -3.01 -29.11 -5.71
C PHE A 581 -4.14 -29.34 -4.70
N VAL A 582 -5.23 -28.58 -4.75
CA VAL A 582 -6.38 -28.75 -3.84
C VAL A 582 -6.94 -30.17 -3.93
N VAL A 583 -6.86 -30.82 -5.09
CA VAL A 583 -7.33 -32.21 -5.26
C VAL A 583 -6.61 -33.20 -4.34
N THR A 584 -5.37 -32.90 -3.94
CA THR A 584 -4.58 -33.74 -3.02
C THR A 584 -5.18 -33.78 -1.59
N TYR A 585 -6.11 -32.89 -1.25
CA TYR A 585 -6.87 -32.92 0.01
C TYR A 585 -8.07 -33.86 0.00
N THR A 586 -8.34 -34.58 -1.11
CA THR A 586 -9.41 -35.60 -1.17
C THR A 586 -9.33 -36.64 -0.03
N PRO A 587 -8.15 -37.20 0.34
CA PRO A 587 -8.04 -38.14 1.44
C PRO A 587 -8.37 -37.53 2.82
N ALA A 588 -8.31 -36.20 2.97
CA ALA A 588 -8.58 -35.52 4.24
C ALA A 588 -10.02 -35.75 4.71
N PHE A 589 -10.98 -35.88 3.78
CA PHE A 589 -12.38 -36.18 4.13
C PHE A 589 -12.52 -37.52 4.83
N LEU A 590 -11.81 -38.55 4.35
CA LEU A 590 -11.79 -39.88 4.96
C LEU A 590 -11.05 -39.86 6.31
N LEU A 591 -9.90 -39.19 6.40
CA LEU A 591 -9.14 -39.08 7.65
C LEU A 591 -9.94 -38.37 8.74
N ILE A 592 -10.63 -37.28 8.39
CA ILE A 592 -11.53 -36.57 9.31
C ILE A 592 -12.72 -37.47 9.70
N TYR A 593 -13.27 -38.26 8.77
CA TYR A 593 -14.33 -39.22 9.07
C TYR A 593 -13.89 -40.25 10.10
N ILE A 594 -12.70 -40.85 9.90
CA ILE A 594 -12.09 -41.82 10.82
C ILE A 594 -11.86 -41.18 12.20
N TYR A 595 -11.33 -39.95 12.23
CA TYR A 595 -11.08 -39.21 13.47
C TYR A 595 -12.38 -38.91 14.24
N GLU A 596 -13.42 -38.39 13.57
CA GLU A 596 -14.69 -38.02 14.20
C GLU A 596 -15.51 -39.22 14.67
N LYS A 597 -15.50 -40.32 13.91
CA LYS A 597 -16.30 -41.52 14.21
C LYS A 597 -15.59 -42.57 15.05
N LYS A 598 -14.28 -42.41 15.32
CA LYS A 598 -13.45 -43.36 16.10
C LYS A 598 -13.63 -44.82 15.64
N LEU A 599 -13.60 -45.05 14.32
CA LEU A 599 -14.04 -46.31 13.70
C LEU A 599 -13.15 -47.51 14.09
N LYS A 600 -13.80 -48.69 14.19
CA LYS A 600 -13.16 -50.01 14.14
C LYS A 600 -13.11 -50.49 12.68
N ILE A 601 -12.19 -51.39 12.33
CA ILE A 601 -11.92 -51.83 10.94
C ILE A 601 -13.17 -52.29 10.17
N ASN A 602 -14.15 -52.89 10.85
CA ASN A 602 -15.35 -53.49 10.24
C ASN A 602 -16.34 -52.46 9.65
N THR A 603 -16.20 -51.17 9.99
CA THR A 603 -17.06 -50.07 9.49
C THR A 603 -16.39 -49.22 8.41
N LEU A 604 -15.21 -49.64 7.91
CA LEU A 604 -14.48 -48.95 6.84
C LEU A 604 -15.30 -48.85 5.54
N ARG A 605 -16.11 -49.87 5.22
CA ARG A 605 -16.98 -49.87 4.03
C ARG A 605 -17.97 -48.70 4.06
N GLU A 606 -18.59 -48.42 5.21
CA GLU A 606 -19.51 -47.29 5.36
C GLU A 606 -18.78 -45.95 5.24
N ALA A 607 -17.57 -45.85 5.79
CA ALA A 607 -16.73 -44.65 5.66
C ALA A 607 -16.43 -44.33 4.19
N ILE A 608 -16.07 -45.34 3.40
CA ILE A 608 -15.81 -45.19 1.97
C ILE A 608 -17.06 -44.69 1.24
N TYR A 609 -18.24 -45.28 1.49
CA TYR A 609 -19.48 -44.82 0.86
C TYR A 609 -19.83 -43.37 1.21
N LYS A 610 -19.63 -42.95 2.47
CA LYS A 610 -19.90 -41.58 2.91
C LYS A 610 -18.91 -40.57 2.32
N CYS A 611 -17.67 -40.99 2.04
CA CYS A 611 -16.64 -40.15 1.42
C CYS A 611 -16.61 -40.26 -0.11
N LEU A 612 -17.54 -41.01 -0.73
CA LEU A 612 -17.61 -41.16 -2.16
C LEU A 612 -17.83 -39.81 -2.90
N PRO A 613 -18.68 -38.88 -2.44
CA PRO A 613 -18.88 -37.61 -3.15
C PRO A 613 -17.61 -36.75 -3.35
N PRO A 614 -16.78 -36.45 -2.31
CA PRO A 614 -15.52 -35.73 -2.52
C PRO A 614 -14.53 -36.54 -3.37
N ALA A 615 -14.49 -37.87 -3.23
CA ALA A 615 -13.62 -38.74 -4.04
C ALA A 615 -13.99 -38.74 -5.54
N VAL A 616 -15.27 -38.89 -5.86
CA VAL A 616 -15.79 -38.87 -7.23
C VAL A 616 -15.58 -37.50 -7.86
N SER A 617 -15.89 -36.42 -7.14
CA SER A 617 -15.66 -35.05 -7.67
C SER A 617 -14.18 -34.74 -7.91
N GLY A 618 -13.27 -35.20 -7.04
CA GLY A 618 -11.83 -35.09 -7.26
C GLY A 618 -11.37 -35.91 -8.48
N ALA A 619 -11.84 -37.16 -8.62
CA ALA A 619 -11.53 -38.00 -9.77
C ALA A 619 -12.06 -37.41 -11.09
N VAL A 620 -13.30 -36.91 -11.10
CA VAL A 620 -13.89 -36.21 -12.25
C VAL A 620 -13.08 -34.97 -12.60
N TYR A 621 -12.64 -34.19 -11.61
CA TYR A 621 -11.78 -33.02 -11.84
C TYR A 621 -10.46 -33.40 -12.51
N ILE A 622 -9.79 -34.46 -12.06
CA ILE A 622 -8.54 -34.94 -12.66
C ILE A 622 -8.78 -35.38 -14.10
N VAL A 623 -9.77 -36.25 -14.34
CA VAL A 623 -10.10 -36.74 -15.68
C VAL A 623 -10.46 -35.58 -16.62
N ALA A 624 -11.28 -34.65 -16.16
CA ALA A 624 -11.68 -33.49 -16.95
C ALA A 624 -10.52 -32.53 -17.22
N THR A 625 -9.60 -32.33 -16.26
CA THR A 625 -8.39 -31.52 -16.45
C THR A 625 -7.55 -32.07 -17.59
N PHE A 626 -7.27 -33.39 -17.59
CA PHE A 626 -6.49 -34.01 -18.66
C PHE A 626 -7.24 -34.07 -20.00
N ALA A 627 -8.54 -34.37 -19.99
CA ALA A 627 -9.33 -34.45 -21.22
C ALA A 627 -9.46 -33.09 -21.90
N LEU A 628 -9.78 -32.04 -21.14
CA LEU A 628 -9.92 -30.69 -21.66
C LEU A 628 -8.56 -30.05 -22.00
N GLY A 629 -7.49 -30.38 -21.27
CA GLY A 629 -6.13 -29.95 -21.62
C GLY A 629 -5.65 -30.49 -22.98
N LYS A 630 -6.15 -31.64 -23.42
CA LYS A 630 -5.90 -32.13 -24.80
C LYS A 630 -6.70 -31.39 -25.87
N LEU A 631 -7.86 -30.83 -25.51
CA LEU A 631 -8.72 -30.06 -26.42
C LEU A 631 -8.27 -28.60 -26.54
N VAL A 632 -7.54 -28.09 -25.53
CA VAL A 632 -6.98 -26.74 -25.50
C VAL A 632 -5.46 -26.85 -25.38
N PRO A 633 -4.74 -27.09 -26.50
CA PRO A 633 -3.29 -27.25 -26.47
C PRO A 633 -2.62 -25.99 -25.96
N SER A 634 -1.58 -26.18 -25.16
CA SER A 634 -0.87 -25.14 -24.44
C SER A 634 0.63 -25.29 -24.63
N HIS A 635 1.33 -24.18 -24.83
CA HIS A 635 2.79 -24.10 -24.81
C HIS A 635 3.35 -23.83 -23.41
N TYR A 636 2.48 -23.70 -22.39
CA TYR A 636 2.88 -23.44 -21.02
C TYR A 636 3.40 -24.72 -20.33
N THR A 637 4.71 -24.76 -20.10
CA THR A 637 5.46 -25.91 -19.54
C THR A 637 4.98 -26.31 -18.15
N GLY A 638 4.36 -25.42 -17.38
CA GLY A 638 3.84 -25.76 -16.05
C GLY A 638 2.65 -26.74 -16.06
N THR A 639 2.00 -26.95 -17.21
CA THR A 639 0.98 -28.02 -17.38
C THR A 639 1.55 -29.30 -18.02
N ALA A 640 2.76 -29.25 -18.54
CA ALA A 640 3.43 -30.42 -19.08
C ALA A 640 3.93 -31.30 -17.93
N LEU A 641 3.55 -32.57 -17.94
CA LEU A 641 4.08 -33.56 -17.01
C LEU A 641 5.35 -34.16 -17.58
N THR A 642 6.47 -33.96 -16.88
CA THR A 642 7.75 -34.60 -17.20
C THR A 642 8.29 -35.24 -15.94
N PHE A 643 8.39 -36.56 -15.94
CA PHE A 643 9.03 -37.29 -14.87
C PHE A 643 10.52 -37.44 -15.20
N VAL A 644 11.37 -36.71 -14.47
CA VAL A 644 12.83 -36.81 -14.60
C VAL A 644 13.36 -37.97 -13.77
N SER A 645 13.19 -37.91 -12.45
CA SER A 645 13.54 -39.00 -11.54
C SER A 645 12.80 -38.87 -10.20
N VAL A 646 12.75 -39.96 -9.43
CA VAL A 646 12.22 -39.95 -8.05
C VAL A 646 13.05 -39.03 -7.17
N GLY A 647 14.38 -39.01 -7.35
CA GLY A 647 15.29 -38.15 -6.59
C GLY A 647 15.00 -36.66 -6.80
N SER A 648 14.86 -36.24 -8.06
CA SER A 648 14.53 -34.83 -8.39
C SER A 648 13.18 -34.43 -7.83
N SER A 649 12.16 -35.29 -7.97
CA SER A 649 10.82 -35.04 -7.38
C SER A 649 10.89 -34.89 -5.86
N PHE A 650 11.70 -35.72 -5.19
CA PHE A 650 11.89 -35.66 -3.74
C PHE A 650 12.57 -34.36 -3.29
N GLU A 651 13.60 -33.89 -4.00
CA GLU A 651 14.27 -32.62 -3.67
C GLU A 651 13.32 -31.42 -3.81
N ILE A 652 12.44 -31.40 -4.82
CA ILE A 652 11.39 -30.37 -4.95
C ILE A 652 10.45 -30.40 -3.74
N ILE A 653 9.92 -31.58 -3.39
CA ILE A 653 9.00 -31.74 -2.25
C ILE A 653 9.68 -31.31 -0.94
N LYS A 654 10.93 -31.73 -0.73
CA LYS A 654 11.76 -31.40 0.43
C LYS A 654 11.99 -29.90 0.52
N THR A 655 12.38 -29.25 -0.57
CA THR A 655 12.61 -27.80 -0.62
C THR A 655 11.34 -27.04 -0.23
N LEU A 656 10.20 -27.35 -0.85
CA LEU A 656 8.92 -26.68 -0.56
C LEU A 656 8.40 -26.97 0.85
N ALA A 657 8.68 -28.15 1.40
CA ALA A 657 8.31 -28.50 2.77
C ALA A 657 9.20 -27.76 3.80
N LEU A 658 10.50 -27.64 3.53
CA LEU A 658 11.43 -26.87 4.36
C LEU A 658 11.09 -25.38 4.32
N SER A 659 10.79 -24.83 3.15
CA SER A 659 10.40 -23.42 2.99
C SER A 659 9.14 -23.05 3.77
N ALA A 660 8.29 -24.03 4.10
CA ALA A 660 7.07 -23.86 4.88
C ALA A 660 7.29 -23.95 6.40
N ILE A 661 8.52 -24.20 6.87
CA ILE A 661 8.84 -24.22 8.30
C ILE A 661 8.93 -22.79 8.83
N PRO A 662 8.22 -22.44 9.93
CA PRO A 662 8.36 -21.15 10.59
C PRO A 662 9.82 -20.79 10.88
N GLY A 663 10.30 -19.70 10.27
CA GLY A 663 11.67 -19.21 10.42
C GLY A 663 12.73 -19.88 9.54
N TYR A 664 12.37 -20.75 8.57
CA TYR A 664 13.33 -21.36 7.64
C TYR A 664 14.24 -20.34 6.94
N PHE A 665 13.65 -19.23 6.49
CA PHE A 665 14.38 -18.18 5.76
C PHE A 665 15.44 -17.45 6.60
N LEU A 666 15.42 -17.58 7.93
CA LEU A 666 16.48 -17.07 8.80
C LEU A 666 17.78 -17.87 8.69
N PHE A 667 17.72 -19.08 8.10
CA PHE A 667 18.85 -20.00 7.96
C PHE A 667 19.11 -20.41 6.51
N ASN A 668 18.30 -19.93 5.56
CA ASN A 668 18.54 -20.14 4.15
C ASN A 668 19.66 -19.19 3.68
N SER A 669 20.71 -19.72 3.06
CA SER A 669 21.92 -18.96 2.69
C SER A 669 21.61 -17.73 1.83
N LYS A 670 20.76 -17.88 0.80
CA LYS A 670 20.31 -16.78 -0.07
C LYS A 670 19.65 -15.67 0.76
N TYR A 671 18.68 -16.01 1.61
CA TYR A 671 17.94 -14.98 2.37
C TYR A 671 18.74 -14.40 3.54
N VAL A 672 19.68 -15.15 4.11
CA VAL A 672 20.63 -14.62 5.07
C VAL A 672 21.53 -13.58 4.39
N TYR A 673 22.09 -13.90 3.23
CA TYR A 673 22.89 -12.96 2.42
C TYR A 673 22.10 -11.69 2.09
N LEU A 674 20.89 -11.82 1.53
CA LEU A 674 20.04 -10.67 1.20
C LEU A 674 19.69 -9.82 2.43
N PHE A 675 19.45 -10.47 3.59
CA PHE A 675 19.18 -9.74 4.81
C PHE A 675 20.38 -8.87 5.22
N TYR A 676 21.61 -9.40 5.16
CA TYR A 676 22.82 -8.63 5.47
C TYR A 676 23.09 -7.54 4.44
N LEU A 677 22.89 -7.83 3.15
CA LEU A 677 23.03 -6.86 2.05
C LEU A 677 22.13 -5.63 2.27
N TYR A 678 20.89 -5.83 2.69
CA TYR A 678 19.90 -4.75 2.82
C TYR A 678 19.74 -4.16 4.23
N SER A 679 20.39 -4.71 5.24
CA SER A 679 20.26 -4.22 6.64
C SER A 679 21.21 -3.05 6.98
N GLY A 680 21.97 -2.56 6.01
CA GLY A 680 22.82 -1.36 6.10
C GLY A 680 24.30 -1.67 6.34
N GLU A 681 25.12 -0.61 6.35
CA GLU A 681 26.60 -0.66 6.46
C GLU A 681 27.09 -1.50 7.66
N TYR A 682 26.51 -1.30 8.85
CA TYR A 682 26.88 -2.07 10.05
C TYR A 682 26.64 -3.58 9.93
N ALA A 683 25.65 -4.01 9.16
CA ALA A 683 25.35 -5.42 8.97
C ALA A 683 26.26 -6.08 7.92
N ARG A 684 26.68 -5.33 6.90
CA ARG A 684 27.72 -5.74 5.95
C ARG A 684 29.05 -6.00 6.66
N ASN A 685 29.46 -5.10 7.57
CA ASN A 685 30.71 -5.26 8.34
C ASN A 685 30.67 -6.50 9.27
N ILE A 686 29.49 -6.83 9.80
CA ILE A 686 29.27 -8.05 10.60
C ILE A 686 29.39 -9.31 9.74
N TYR A 687 28.84 -9.31 8.52
CA TYR A 687 28.90 -10.46 7.62
C TYR A 687 30.31 -10.67 7.05
N GLY A 688 31.01 -9.61 6.64
CA GLY A 688 32.42 -9.69 6.19
C GLY A 688 33.34 -10.23 7.30
N ALA A 689 33.17 -9.75 8.54
CA ALA A 689 33.91 -10.28 9.69
C ALA A 689 33.55 -11.74 10.06
N ALA A 690 32.34 -12.19 9.70
CA ALA A 690 31.83 -13.53 9.97
C ALA A 690 32.24 -14.56 8.91
N ALA A 691 32.28 -14.15 7.64
CA ALA A 691 32.65 -14.99 6.51
C ALA A 691 34.12 -15.45 6.60
N SER A 692 34.98 -14.67 7.27
CA SER A 692 36.40 -14.97 7.45
C SER A 692 36.74 -15.93 8.60
N LYS A 693 35.77 -16.39 9.43
CA LYS A 693 36.07 -17.17 10.66
C LYS A 693 35.06 -18.28 10.99
N ASN A 694 35.58 -19.37 11.59
CA ASN A 694 34.79 -20.51 12.06
C ASN A 694 33.70 -20.12 13.08
N VAL A 695 32.55 -20.82 13.02
CA VAL A 695 31.29 -20.60 13.76
C VAL A 695 31.43 -20.52 15.30
N GLY A 696 32.58 -20.86 15.88
CA GLY A 696 32.86 -20.69 17.31
C GLY A 696 33.19 -19.26 17.75
N TRP A 697 33.64 -18.38 16.84
CA TRP A 697 34.12 -17.03 17.17
C TRP A 697 32.99 -16.03 17.53
N PHE A 698 31.77 -16.28 17.07
CA PHE A 698 30.59 -15.43 17.26
C PHE A 698 30.24 -15.10 18.72
N LEU A 699 30.68 -15.94 19.67
CA LEU A 699 30.34 -15.79 21.10
C LEU A 699 31.41 -15.05 21.90
N THR A 700 32.59 -14.76 21.33
CA THR A 700 33.76 -14.28 22.08
C THR A 700 34.33 -12.94 21.61
N ASP A 701 33.93 -12.43 20.44
CA ASP A 701 34.49 -11.18 19.90
C ASP A 701 33.68 -9.94 20.31
N SER A 702 34.35 -8.99 20.97
CA SER A 702 33.74 -7.77 21.50
C SER A 702 33.43 -6.74 20.42
N ALA A 703 34.16 -6.72 19.30
CA ALA A 703 33.88 -5.83 18.17
C ALA A 703 32.60 -6.27 17.44
N PHE A 704 32.46 -7.58 17.18
CA PHE A 704 31.25 -8.18 16.63
C PHE A 704 30.02 -7.92 17.51
N LEU A 705 30.14 -8.15 18.83
CA LEU A 705 29.03 -7.88 19.77
C LEU A 705 28.66 -6.39 19.83
N ASN A 706 29.62 -5.48 19.64
CA ASN A 706 29.37 -4.04 19.58
C ASN A 706 28.70 -3.61 18.28
N GLU A 707 29.09 -4.17 17.13
CA GLU A 707 28.44 -3.91 15.84
C GLU A 707 27.04 -4.51 15.79
N LEU A 708 26.89 -5.77 16.22
CA LEU A 708 25.57 -6.39 16.41
C LEU A 708 24.71 -5.55 17.36
N GLY A 709 25.30 -5.05 18.44
CA GLY A 709 24.63 -4.15 19.38
C GLY A 709 24.26 -2.79 18.78
N ARG A 710 24.96 -2.29 17.76
CA ARG A 710 24.65 -1.06 17.01
C ARG A 710 23.57 -1.29 15.97
N MET A 711 23.65 -2.37 15.18
CA MET A 711 22.62 -2.81 14.23
C MET A 711 21.29 -3.09 14.94
N VAL A 712 21.34 -3.82 16.06
CA VAL A 712 20.16 -4.03 16.92
C VAL A 712 19.65 -2.67 17.41
N ARG A 713 20.49 -1.76 17.90
CA ARG A 713 20.01 -0.43 18.34
C ARG A 713 19.40 0.42 17.22
N SER A 714 19.96 0.44 16.02
CA SER A 714 19.46 1.24 14.89
C SER A 714 18.10 0.73 14.40
N ILE A 715 17.95 -0.59 14.29
CA ILE A 715 16.67 -1.23 13.98
C ILE A 715 15.66 -1.01 15.12
N TRP A 716 16.09 -1.04 16.38
CA TRP A 716 15.18 -0.99 17.54
C TRP A 716 14.62 0.39 17.86
N LEU A 717 15.33 1.47 17.54
CA LEU A 717 14.92 2.83 17.93
C LEU A 717 13.84 3.44 17.01
N SER A 718 13.41 2.76 15.95
CA SER A 718 12.30 3.25 15.13
C SER A 718 10.97 3.13 15.90
N PRO A 719 10.11 4.18 15.91
CA PRO A 719 8.81 4.13 16.60
C PRO A 719 7.91 2.98 16.15
N ALA A 720 8.01 2.57 14.88
CA ALA A 720 7.28 1.44 14.32
C ALA A 720 7.74 0.09 14.89
N ASN A 721 9.05 -0.08 15.12
CA ASN A 721 9.60 -1.33 15.65
C ASN A 721 9.34 -1.49 17.14
N ILE A 722 9.37 -0.38 17.90
CA ILE A 722 8.94 -0.37 19.31
C ILE A 722 7.48 -0.83 19.44
N LEU A 723 6.60 -0.37 18.55
CA LEU A 723 5.20 -0.80 18.53
C LEU A 723 5.04 -2.30 18.22
N ARG A 724 5.81 -2.84 17.27
CA ARG A 724 5.81 -4.27 16.91
C ARG A 724 6.31 -5.15 18.06
N ILE A 725 7.44 -4.79 18.66
CA ILE A 725 7.97 -5.51 19.83
C ILE A 725 6.95 -5.50 20.96
N SER A 726 6.30 -4.36 21.20
CA SER A 726 5.24 -4.23 22.21
C SER A 726 4.02 -5.09 21.89
N ALA A 727 3.61 -5.17 20.62
CA ALA A 727 2.48 -5.98 20.17
C ALA A 727 2.77 -7.48 20.26
N LEU A 728 3.97 -7.91 19.86
CA LEU A 728 4.44 -9.29 20.00
C LEU A 728 4.53 -9.69 21.48
N ALA A 729 5.17 -8.85 22.32
CA ALA A 729 5.26 -9.09 23.76
C ALA A 729 3.87 -9.17 24.42
N ALA A 730 2.94 -8.28 24.04
CA ALA A 730 1.56 -8.34 24.51
C ALA A 730 0.87 -9.63 24.06
N THR A 731 1.05 -10.05 22.81
CA THR A 731 0.49 -11.30 22.26
C THR A 731 0.97 -12.51 23.04
N LEU A 732 2.28 -12.61 23.28
CA LEU A 732 2.89 -13.72 24.04
C LEU A 732 2.48 -13.71 25.51
N PHE A 733 2.44 -12.54 26.13
CA PHE A 733 1.99 -12.39 27.52
C PHE A 733 0.54 -12.82 27.68
N TYR A 734 -0.35 -12.38 26.79
CA TYR A 734 -1.76 -12.76 26.84
C TYR A 734 -1.99 -14.20 26.38
N LEU A 735 -1.14 -14.77 25.53
CA LEU A 735 -1.18 -16.19 25.18
C LEU A 735 -0.79 -17.04 26.39
N TRP A 736 0.28 -16.65 27.10
CA TRP A 736 0.67 -17.28 28.35
C TRP A 736 -0.42 -17.13 29.43
N ARG A 737 -1.03 -15.96 29.57
CA ARG A 737 -2.13 -15.75 30.53
C ARG A 737 -3.38 -16.55 30.16
N PHE A 738 -3.75 -16.56 28.89
CA PHE A 738 -4.79 -17.43 28.33
C PHE A 738 -4.50 -18.88 28.68
N SER A 739 -3.22 -19.25 28.69
CA SER A 739 -2.79 -20.60 29.02
C SER A 739 -3.07 -21.03 30.47
N GLN A 740 -2.99 -20.07 31.40
CA GLN A 740 -3.25 -20.30 32.82
C GLN A 740 -4.74 -20.42 33.14
N ILE A 741 -5.58 -19.69 32.42
CA ILE A 741 -7.01 -19.51 32.73
C ILE A 741 -7.89 -20.56 32.05
N THR A 742 -7.49 -21.05 30.89
CA THR A 742 -8.34 -21.90 30.04
C THR A 742 -8.11 -23.38 30.34
N ARG A 743 -9.12 -24.03 30.94
CA ARG A 743 -9.24 -25.50 30.95
C ARG A 743 -10.23 -25.89 29.85
N ASP A 744 -9.83 -26.77 28.95
CA ASP A 744 -10.76 -27.28 27.93
C ASP A 744 -11.75 -28.22 28.66
N GLU A 745 -13.02 -27.85 28.72
CA GLU A 745 -14.06 -28.49 29.57
C GLU A 745 -14.59 -29.83 29.05
N HIS A 746 -13.97 -30.45 28.03
CA HIS A 746 -14.38 -31.77 27.55
C HIS A 746 -13.21 -32.65 27.11
N ASN A 747 -13.22 -33.89 27.61
CA ASN A 747 -12.32 -35.04 27.39
C ASN A 747 -11.97 -35.40 25.91
N SER A 748 -11.45 -34.51 25.06
CA SER A 748 -11.03 -34.91 23.69
C SER A 748 -9.60 -34.61 23.28
N VAL A 749 -8.85 -33.81 24.04
CA VAL A 749 -7.44 -33.48 23.74
C VAL A 749 -6.44 -34.11 24.71
N ALA A 750 -6.92 -34.68 25.82
CA ALA A 750 -6.10 -35.17 26.94
C ALA A 750 -5.04 -36.23 26.59
N GLU A 751 -5.08 -36.82 25.39
CA GLU A 751 -4.01 -37.67 24.86
C GLU A 751 -3.62 -37.24 23.45
N PHE A 752 -2.37 -36.81 23.30
CA PHE A 752 -1.70 -36.65 22.02
C PHE A 752 -1.84 -37.93 21.18
N ARG A 753 -2.43 -37.83 19.99
CA ARG A 753 -2.58 -38.98 19.11
C ARG A 753 -1.52 -38.94 18.03
N LEU A 754 -0.52 -39.83 18.15
CA LEU A 754 0.58 -39.93 17.19
C LEU A 754 0.07 -40.08 15.74
N GLY A 755 -0.95 -40.90 15.50
CA GLY A 755 -1.52 -41.07 14.15
C GLY A 755 -2.08 -39.78 13.55
N VAL A 756 -2.65 -38.87 14.37
CA VAL A 756 -3.14 -37.56 13.90
C VAL A 756 -1.96 -36.66 13.54
N PHE A 757 -0.92 -36.63 14.38
CA PHE A 757 0.29 -35.88 14.12
C PHE A 757 1.01 -36.35 12.84
N LEU A 758 1.13 -37.67 12.64
CA LEU A 758 1.68 -38.25 11.41
C LEU A 758 0.84 -37.91 10.17
N CYS A 759 -0.49 -37.86 10.28
CA CYS A 759 -1.34 -37.39 9.18
C CYS A 759 -1.07 -35.93 8.86
N LEU A 760 -0.95 -35.06 9.88
CA LEU A 760 -0.63 -33.64 9.67
C LEU A 760 0.74 -33.46 8.99
N LEU A 761 1.76 -34.20 9.43
CA LEU A 761 3.07 -34.24 8.76
C LEU A 761 2.98 -34.75 7.31
N GLY A 762 2.16 -35.75 7.02
CA GLY A 762 1.93 -36.19 5.65
C GLY A 762 1.42 -35.06 4.74
N TYR A 763 0.53 -34.20 5.26
CA TYR A 763 0.02 -33.03 4.53
C TYR A 763 1.01 -31.86 4.42
N THR A 764 2.19 -31.93 5.04
CA THR A 764 3.28 -30.98 4.73
C THR A 764 4.05 -31.36 3.47
N LEU A 765 3.76 -32.55 2.89
CA LEU A 765 4.44 -33.08 1.71
C LEU A 765 3.46 -33.33 0.55
N ILE A 766 2.30 -33.93 0.83
CA ILE A 766 1.34 -34.36 -0.20
C ILE A 766 0.91 -33.25 -1.18
N PRO A 767 0.62 -32.01 -0.72
CA PRO A 767 0.19 -30.96 -1.64
C PRO A 767 1.22 -30.53 -2.69
N SER A 768 2.52 -30.75 -2.46
CA SER A 768 3.56 -30.40 -3.45
C SER A 768 3.79 -31.47 -4.52
N LEU A 769 3.15 -32.64 -4.43
CA LEU A 769 3.27 -33.72 -5.42
C LEU A 769 2.96 -33.28 -6.86
N PRO A 770 1.90 -32.49 -7.16
CA PRO A 770 1.64 -32.04 -8.52
C PRO A 770 2.75 -31.13 -9.05
N ASN A 771 3.34 -30.28 -8.19
CA ASN A 771 4.45 -29.42 -8.56
C ASN A 771 5.71 -30.23 -8.86
N SER A 772 5.98 -31.29 -8.09
CA SER A 772 7.15 -32.15 -8.30
C SER A 772 7.07 -33.02 -9.57
N LEU A 773 5.96 -32.99 -10.32
CA LEU A 773 5.77 -33.71 -11.58
C LEU A 773 5.69 -32.79 -12.80
N SER A 774 5.66 -31.47 -12.57
CA SER A 774 5.53 -30.46 -13.62
C SER A 774 6.90 -30.09 -14.19
N ALA A 775 6.99 -29.94 -15.51
CA ALA A 775 8.24 -29.66 -16.21
C ALA A 775 8.89 -28.34 -15.80
N LEU A 776 8.09 -27.31 -15.55
CA LEU A 776 8.57 -25.99 -15.15
C LEU A 776 9.42 -26.02 -13.87
N TYR A 777 9.12 -26.94 -12.95
CA TYR A 777 9.72 -26.98 -11.63
C TYR A 777 10.88 -27.97 -11.51
N GLN A 778 11.10 -28.84 -12.51
CA GLN A 778 12.25 -29.74 -12.53
C GLN A 778 13.53 -28.92 -12.73
N GLY A 779 14.52 -29.11 -11.86
CA GLY A 779 15.79 -28.35 -11.88
C GLY A 779 15.70 -26.94 -11.28
N ASN A 780 14.54 -26.29 -11.37
CA ASN A 780 14.38 -24.89 -10.96
C ASN A 780 13.95 -24.70 -9.49
N VAL A 781 13.35 -25.70 -8.83
CA VAL A 781 12.96 -25.60 -7.42
C VAL A 781 14.05 -26.17 -6.53
N ASN A 782 14.83 -25.29 -5.91
CA ASN A 782 15.93 -25.61 -5.02
C ASN A 782 16.18 -24.43 -4.05
N ALA A 783 17.20 -24.53 -3.20
CA ALA A 783 17.49 -23.51 -2.17
C ALA A 783 18.03 -22.18 -2.72
N VAL A 784 18.42 -22.12 -4.01
CA VAL A 784 19.07 -20.98 -4.67
C VAL A 784 18.12 -20.27 -5.63
N SER A 785 17.39 -21.02 -6.46
CA SER A 785 16.41 -20.51 -7.42
C SER A 785 15.03 -20.37 -6.76
N PHE A 786 14.00 -21.13 -7.16
CA PHE A 786 12.68 -21.09 -6.53
C PHE A 786 12.68 -21.82 -5.19
N THR A 787 12.84 -21.08 -4.10
CA THR A 787 12.82 -21.62 -2.74
C THR A 787 11.39 -21.87 -2.26
N SER A 788 10.41 -21.09 -2.73
CA SER A 788 9.00 -21.31 -2.42
C SER A 788 8.06 -21.00 -3.57
N LEU A 789 6.90 -21.67 -3.58
CA LEU A 789 5.89 -21.58 -4.64
C LEU A 789 4.51 -21.25 -4.05
N PRO A 790 3.48 -20.99 -4.87
CA PRO A 790 2.12 -20.71 -4.37
C PRO A 790 1.58 -21.80 -3.41
N VAL A 791 1.93 -23.07 -3.64
CA VAL A 791 1.55 -24.19 -2.76
C VAL A 791 2.17 -24.11 -1.36
N SER A 792 3.33 -23.46 -1.22
CA SER A 792 4.05 -23.33 0.06
C SER A 792 3.20 -22.65 1.14
N MET A 793 2.22 -21.81 0.77
CA MET A 793 1.31 -21.20 1.74
C MET A 793 0.36 -22.23 2.40
N PHE A 794 -0.10 -23.23 1.65
CA PHE A 794 -0.92 -24.33 2.19
C PHE A 794 -0.08 -25.23 3.10
N LEU A 795 1.16 -25.49 2.69
CA LEU A 795 2.13 -26.22 3.50
C LEU A 795 2.41 -25.47 4.80
N PHE A 796 2.65 -24.14 4.74
CA PHE A 796 2.92 -23.30 5.90
C PHE A 796 1.78 -23.35 6.93
N PHE A 797 0.52 -23.25 6.49
CA PHE A 797 -0.64 -23.39 7.38
C PHE A 797 -0.69 -24.77 8.04
N THR A 798 -0.33 -25.82 7.30
CA THR A 798 -0.32 -27.20 7.78
C THR A 798 0.84 -27.47 8.75
N VAL A 799 2.03 -26.92 8.49
CA VAL A 799 3.20 -27.01 9.38
C VAL A 799 2.91 -26.26 10.69
N CYS A 800 2.36 -25.05 10.60
CA CYS A 800 1.93 -24.28 11.78
C CYS A 800 0.85 -25.03 12.60
N LEU A 801 -0.09 -25.72 11.94
CA LEU A 801 -1.07 -26.57 12.63
C LEU A 801 -0.41 -27.77 13.31
N SER A 802 0.56 -28.41 12.65
CA SER A 802 1.33 -29.53 13.21
C SER A 802 2.10 -29.09 14.47
N ALA A 803 2.80 -27.96 14.39
CA ALA A 803 3.50 -27.35 15.51
C ALA A 803 2.53 -26.92 16.62
N GLY A 804 1.41 -26.28 16.27
CA GLY A 804 0.38 -25.86 17.20
C GLY A 804 -0.27 -27.02 17.95
N TYR A 805 -0.50 -28.15 17.28
CA TYR A 805 -0.98 -29.40 17.88
C TYR A 805 0.03 -29.96 18.88
N LEU A 806 1.31 -30.04 18.51
CA LEU A 806 2.40 -30.53 19.36
C LEU A 806 2.63 -29.63 20.59
N ILE A 807 2.75 -28.31 20.39
CA ILE A 807 2.93 -27.33 21.47
C ILE A 807 1.75 -27.38 22.44
N SER A 808 0.52 -27.49 21.92
CA SER A 808 -0.66 -27.61 22.78
C SER A 808 -0.65 -28.91 23.60
N ALA A 809 -0.19 -30.02 23.03
CA ALA A 809 -0.05 -31.28 23.76
C ALA A 809 1.04 -31.21 24.85
N ILE A 810 2.19 -30.58 24.54
CA ILE A 810 3.26 -30.34 25.52
C ILE A 810 2.76 -29.46 26.67
N TRP A 811 2.01 -28.41 26.34
CA TRP A 811 1.37 -27.52 27.31
C TRP A 811 0.47 -28.31 28.27
N GLU A 812 -0.36 -29.23 27.78
CA GLU A 812 -1.23 -30.03 28.66
C GLU A 812 -0.45 -30.86 29.68
N LYS A 813 0.70 -31.41 29.27
CA LYS A 813 1.53 -32.25 30.14
C LYS A 813 2.41 -31.41 31.10
N TRP A 814 2.94 -30.27 30.65
CA TRP A 814 3.93 -29.48 31.40
C TRP A 814 3.56 -27.98 31.41
N ARG A 815 2.72 -27.52 32.35
CA ARG A 815 2.27 -26.11 32.36
C ARG A 815 3.38 -25.04 32.40
N LYS A 816 4.53 -25.33 33.00
CA LYS A 816 5.68 -24.41 33.04
C LYS A 816 6.36 -24.27 31.66
N SER A 817 6.25 -25.26 30.77
CA SER A 817 6.86 -25.19 29.43
C SER A 817 6.15 -24.20 28.51
N VAL A 818 4.92 -23.76 28.83
CA VAL A 818 4.22 -22.76 28.01
C VAL A 818 4.98 -21.45 27.96
N LEU A 819 5.59 -21.02 29.06
CA LEU A 819 6.42 -19.83 29.06
C LEU A 819 7.63 -20.00 28.13
N ILE A 820 8.25 -21.17 28.15
CA ILE A 820 9.38 -21.53 27.26
C ILE A 820 8.92 -21.51 25.79
N CYS A 821 7.77 -22.10 25.47
CA CYS A 821 7.19 -22.04 24.13
C CYS A 821 6.88 -20.61 23.70
N CYS A 822 6.30 -19.77 24.58
CA CYS A 822 6.07 -18.36 24.28
C CYS A 822 7.38 -17.59 24.04
N ILE A 823 8.42 -17.87 24.83
CA ILE A 823 9.76 -17.26 24.62
C ILE A 823 10.31 -17.68 23.27
N PHE A 824 10.23 -18.97 22.93
CA PHE A 824 10.71 -19.48 21.64
C PHE A 824 9.94 -18.87 20.46
N ILE A 825 8.61 -18.83 20.51
CA ILE A 825 7.77 -18.16 19.51
C ILE A 825 8.12 -16.67 19.43
N GLY A 826 8.42 -16.04 20.56
CA GLY A 826 8.83 -14.65 20.60
C GLY A 826 10.18 -14.38 19.95
N LEU A 827 11.19 -15.19 20.24
CA LEU A 827 12.50 -15.08 19.61
C LEU A 827 12.41 -15.31 18.10
N LEU A 828 11.73 -16.39 17.69
CA LEU A 828 11.54 -16.74 16.29
C LEU A 828 10.74 -15.67 15.54
N GLY A 829 9.59 -15.28 16.10
CA GLY A 829 8.71 -14.26 15.52
C GLY A 829 9.41 -12.91 15.43
N PHE A 830 10.18 -12.53 16.46
CA PHE A 830 10.96 -11.30 16.43
C PHE A 830 11.98 -11.29 15.29
N SER A 831 12.75 -12.37 15.11
CA SER A 831 13.72 -12.49 14.03
C SER A 831 13.04 -12.45 12.65
N VAL A 832 11.95 -13.19 12.45
CA VAL A 832 11.19 -13.16 11.19
C VAL A 832 10.63 -11.77 10.90
N GLN A 833 10.01 -11.10 11.87
CA GLN A 833 9.48 -9.76 11.67
C GLN A 833 10.57 -8.72 11.37
N THR A 834 11.77 -8.90 11.93
CA THR A 834 12.93 -8.04 11.62
C THR A 834 13.35 -8.18 10.16
N MET A 835 13.50 -9.42 9.69
CA MET A 835 13.80 -9.71 8.28
C MET A 835 12.71 -9.19 7.35
N ASN A 836 11.44 -9.34 7.74
CA ASN A 836 10.30 -8.83 6.98
C ASN A 836 10.33 -7.32 6.80
N ILE A 837 10.83 -6.55 7.79
CA ILE A 837 10.96 -5.10 7.65
C ILE A 837 11.98 -4.77 6.57
N VAL A 838 13.17 -5.36 6.63
CA VAL A 838 14.25 -5.12 5.66
C VAL A 838 13.78 -5.42 4.24
N PHE A 839 13.16 -6.58 4.01
CA PHE A 839 12.69 -6.95 2.68
C PHE A 839 11.47 -6.16 2.21
N ALA A 840 10.57 -5.75 3.12
CA ALA A 840 9.47 -4.87 2.75
C ALA A 840 9.98 -3.48 2.32
N ASP A 841 11.02 -2.97 2.98
CA ASP A 841 11.61 -1.67 2.68
C ASP A 841 12.36 -1.70 1.34
N LYS A 842 13.14 -2.76 1.07
CA LYS A 842 13.79 -2.94 -0.23
C LYS A 842 12.78 -3.14 -1.37
N SER A 843 11.73 -3.93 -1.14
CA SER A 843 10.63 -4.11 -2.10
C SER A 843 9.92 -2.79 -2.42
N GLU A 844 9.69 -1.95 -1.41
CA GLU A 844 9.10 -0.62 -1.58
C GLU A 844 10.00 0.28 -2.44
N GLN A 845 11.32 0.24 -2.24
CA GLN A 845 12.28 1.01 -3.04
C GLN A 845 12.24 0.59 -4.50
N ASN A 846 12.32 -0.72 -4.79
CA ASN A 846 12.25 -1.22 -6.17
C ASN A 846 10.93 -0.85 -6.85
N PHE A 847 9.81 -0.93 -6.11
CA PHE A 847 8.51 -0.54 -6.65
C PHE A 847 8.41 0.98 -6.90
N LYS A 848 8.97 1.82 -6.02
CA LYS A 848 9.02 3.27 -6.23
C LYS A 848 9.82 3.64 -7.47
N ARG A 849 10.96 3.00 -7.68
CA ARG A 849 11.78 3.17 -8.89
C ARG A 849 10.95 2.98 -10.16
N ILE A 850 10.22 1.87 -10.26
CA ILE A 850 9.32 1.60 -11.40
C ILE A 850 8.22 2.66 -11.51
N SER A 851 7.58 3.02 -10.40
CA SER A 851 6.52 4.04 -10.40
C SER A 851 7.04 5.43 -10.81
N GLU A 852 8.28 5.77 -10.48
CA GLU A 852 8.93 7.02 -10.89
C GLU A 852 9.27 7.01 -12.38
N ILE A 853 9.75 5.87 -12.90
CA ILE A 853 9.93 5.69 -14.35
C ILE A 853 8.59 5.81 -15.08
N GLU A 854 7.51 5.17 -14.60
CA GLU A 854 6.17 5.34 -15.19
C GLU A 854 5.71 6.80 -15.21
N ASN A 855 6.03 7.58 -14.16
CA ASN A 855 5.71 9.00 -14.12
C ASN A 855 6.55 9.81 -15.13
N LEU A 856 7.77 9.37 -15.48
CA LEU A 856 8.62 10.03 -16.49
C LEU A 856 7.89 10.14 -17.83
N PHE A 857 7.17 9.08 -18.24
CA PHE A 857 6.38 9.05 -19.49
C PHE A 857 5.20 10.04 -19.51
N GLN A 858 4.89 10.70 -18.40
CA GLN A 858 3.89 11.78 -18.34
C GLN A 858 4.51 13.19 -18.46
N SER A 859 5.85 13.28 -18.58
CA SER A 859 6.55 14.56 -18.72
C SER A 859 6.54 15.06 -20.17
N ASN A 860 6.58 16.39 -20.34
CA ASN A 860 6.73 17.01 -21.66
C ASN A 860 8.08 16.64 -22.29
N CYS A 861 9.12 16.41 -21.48
CA CYS A 861 10.40 15.91 -21.98
C CYS A 861 10.23 14.59 -22.76
N MET A 862 9.42 13.65 -22.27
CA MET A 862 9.14 12.41 -23.01
C MET A 862 8.26 12.64 -24.23
N HIS A 863 7.28 13.55 -24.16
CA HIS A 863 6.46 13.90 -25.33
C HIS A 863 7.26 14.58 -26.45
N ASN A 864 8.37 15.26 -26.13
CA ASN A 864 9.26 15.84 -27.13
C ASN A 864 10.06 14.79 -27.91
N LEU A 865 10.12 13.55 -27.42
CA LEU A 865 10.80 12.43 -28.08
C LEU A 865 9.87 11.63 -29.02
N ASP A 866 8.65 12.11 -29.27
CA ASP A 866 7.67 11.42 -30.12
C ASP A 866 8.20 11.15 -31.53
N GLY A 867 8.27 9.87 -31.91
CA GLY A 867 8.80 9.38 -33.17
C GLY A 867 10.31 9.13 -33.21
N GLU A 868 11.03 9.32 -32.09
CA GLU A 868 12.48 9.15 -31.99
C GLU A 868 12.89 7.74 -31.51
N THR A 869 14.14 7.36 -31.81
CA THR A 869 14.78 6.17 -31.22
C THR A 869 15.48 6.55 -29.91
N VAL A 870 15.30 5.73 -28.87
CA VAL A 870 15.77 6.03 -27.51
C VAL A 870 16.64 4.91 -26.97
N TYR A 871 17.85 5.25 -26.51
CA TYR A 871 18.72 4.39 -25.71
C TYR A 871 18.45 4.61 -24.22
N ALA A 872 17.96 3.60 -23.50
CA ALA A 872 17.52 3.76 -22.11
C ALA A 872 17.68 2.47 -21.26
N PRO A 873 18.90 1.92 -21.13
CA PRO A 873 19.13 0.63 -20.47
C PRO A 873 18.68 0.61 -18.99
N ASP A 874 18.84 1.73 -18.28
CA ASP A 874 18.50 1.86 -16.86
C ASP A 874 17.01 1.62 -16.56
N LEU A 875 16.14 1.89 -17.54
CA LEU A 875 14.71 1.66 -17.38
C LEU A 875 14.38 0.16 -17.33
N PHE A 876 15.17 -0.68 -18.00
CA PHE A 876 14.96 -2.13 -18.10
C PHE A 876 15.70 -2.93 -17.01
N GLU A 877 16.50 -2.26 -16.19
CA GLU A 877 17.31 -2.90 -15.15
C GLU A 877 16.42 -3.73 -14.20
N THR A 878 16.73 -5.02 -14.08
CA THR A 878 16.03 -5.94 -13.17
C THR A 878 16.64 -5.90 -11.78
N ARG A 879 15.81 -5.68 -10.75
CA ARG A 879 16.25 -5.68 -9.34
C ARG A 879 15.47 -6.65 -8.48
N ASP A 880 16.18 -7.50 -7.75
CA ASP A 880 15.62 -8.61 -6.97
C ASP A 880 14.68 -9.49 -7.82
N ALA A 881 13.41 -9.59 -7.45
CA ALA A 881 12.39 -10.32 -8.22
C ALA A 881 11.59 -9.43 -9.19
N LEU A 882 11.85 -8.11 -9.20
CA LEU A 882 11.13 -7.15 -10.02
C LEU A 882 11.87 -6.92 -11.33
N ALA A 883 11.61 -7.80 -12.29
CA ALA A 883 12.03 -7.65 -13.68
C ALA A 883 11.03 -6.84 -14.49
N VAL A 884 11.52 -6.07 -15.46
CA VAL A 884 10.70 -5.36 -16.45
C VAL A 884 10.78 -6.11 -17.77
N SER A 885 9.65 -6.41 -18.40
CA SER A 885 9.66 -7.04 -19.71
C SER A 885 9.94 -6.01 -20.80
N GLU A 886 10.66 -6.40 -21.85
CA GLU A 886 10.96 -5.58 -23.03
C GLU A 886 9.77 -4.75 -23.57
N PRO A 887 8.54 -5.29 -23.77
CA PRO A 887 7.43 -4.47 -24.26
C PRO A 887 6.86 -3.49 -23.23
N TYR A 888 7.23 -3.57 -21.95
CA TYR A 888 6.55 -2.84 -20.87
C TYR A 888 6.58 -1.33 -21.08
N TRP A 889 7.78 -0.78 -21.35
CA TRP A 889 7.93 0.66 -21.54
C TRP A 889 7.33 1.15 -22.85
N GLY A 890 7.34 0.32 -23.90
CA GLY A 890 6.60 0.60 -25.14
C GLY A 890 5.09 0.67 -24.89
N GLU A 891 4.51 -0.28 -24.14
CA GLU A 891 3.08 -0.26 -23.79
C GLU A 891 2.73 0.96 -22.89
N ILE A 892 3.65 1.41 -22.03
CA ILE A 892 3.50 2.63 -21.23
C ILE A 892 3.56 3.88 -22.14
N ALA A 893 4.49 3.93 -23.09
CA ALA A 893 4.60 5.03 -24.07
C ALA A 893 3.32 5.14 -24.91
N ASP A 894 2.83 4.01 -25.45
CA ASP A 894 1.56 3.91 -26.17
C ASP A 894 0.39 4.42 -25.34
N HIS A 895 0.34 4.06 -24.05
CA HIS A 895 -0.72 4.51 -23.14
C HIS A 895 -0.68 6.04 -22.93
N ASN A 896 0.51 6.63 -22.93
CA ASN A 896 0.72 8.07 -22.85
C ASN A 896 0.67 8.76 -24.24
N GLN A 897 0.37 8.03 -25.32
CA GLN A 897 0.31 8.54 -26.70
C GLN A 897 1.65 9.11 -27.19
N ILE A 898 2.74 8.39 -26.91
CA ILE A 898 4.08 8.69 -27.40
C ILE A 898 4.54 7.50 -28.23
N ASP A 899 4.91 7.72 -29.48
CA ASP A 899 5.51 6.71 -30.35
C ASP A 899 7.02 6.68 -30.05
N LEU A 900 7.50 5.65 -29.33
CA LEU A 900 8.90 5.50 -28.95
C LEU A 900 9.43 4.13 -29.33
N ASP A 901 10.60 4.11 -29.95
CA ASP A 901 11.32 2.88 -30.25
C ASP A 901 12.58 2.76 -29.38
N PHE A 902 12.59 1.80 -28.46
CA PHE A 902 13.73 1.55 -27.59
C PHE A 902 14.79 0.71 -28.31
N THR A 903 16.04 1.14 -28.27
CA THR A 903 17.16 0.47 -28.94
C THR A 903 18.33 0.22 -28.01
N GLU A 904 19.12 -0.81 -28.30
CA GLU A 904 20.43 -1.07 -27.67
C GLU A 904 21.56 -0.25 -28.32
N ASP A 905 21.28 0.48 -29.41
CA ASP A 905 22.27 1.34 -30.08
C ASP A 905 22.50 2.64 -29.29
N GLU A 906 23.70 2.79 -28.72
CA GLU A 906 24.13 4.01 -28.03
C GLU A 906 24.15 5.26 -28.92
N ASN A 907 24.02 5.13 -30.25
CA ASN A 907 23.91 6.27 -31.16
C ASN A 907 22.46 6.68 -31.46
N ALA A 908 21.51 6.25 -30.63
CA ALA A 908 20.11 6.66 -30.71
C ALA A 908 19.95 8.20 -30.66
N ALA A 909 18.84 8.70 -31.23
CA ALA A 909 18.55 10.13 -31.29
C ALA A 909 18.39 10.77 -29.90
N ALA A 910 17.94 9.99 -28.91
CA ALA A 910 17.89 10.40 -27.51
C ALA A 910 18.42 9.31 -26.57
N LYS A 911 18.99 9.74 -25.44
CA LYS A 911 19.46 8.85 -24.36
C LYS A 911 18.76 9.19 -23.06
N ILE A 912 18.42 8.18 -22.27
CA ILE A 912 17.81 8.35 -20.94
C ILE A 912 18.62 7.56 -19.92
N PHE A 913 19.15 8.28 -18.93
CA PHE A 913 19.86 7.70 -17.80
C PHE A 913 19.10 7.95 -16.49
N TYR A 914 19.02 6.95 -15.61
CA TYR A 914 18.39 7.06 -14.30
C TYR A 914 19.45 7.08 -13.19
N ILE A 915 19.84 8.28 -12.76
CA ILE A 915 20.95 8.47 -11.85
C ILE A 915 20.52 8.16 -10.40
N ASN A 916 21.09 7.10 -9.83
CA ASN A 916 20.98 6.70 -8.43
C ASN A 916 19.54 6.54 -7.91
N ASP A 917 18.58 6.24 -8.80
CA ASP A 917 17.13 6.30 -8.51
C ASP A 917 16.64 7.65 -7.95
N GLU A 918 17.35 8.75 -8.22
CA GLU A 918 17.00 10.07 -7.69
C GLU A 918 16.49 11.03 -8.77
N TYR A 919 17.02 10.96 -9.99
CA TYR A 919 16.62 11.82 -11.09
C TYR A 919 17.04 11.27 -12.44
N PHE A 920 16.33 11.68 -13.49
CA PHE A 920 16.57 11.27 -14.86
C PHE A 920 17.40 12.31 -15.60
N CYS A 921 18.30 11.87 -16.47
CA CYS A 921 18.96 12.70 -17.49
C CYS A 921 18.45 12.27 -18.86
N VAL A 922 17.75 13.16 -19.55
CA VAL A 922 17.29 12.98 -20.93
C VAL A 922 18.19 13.81 -21.83
N VAL A 923 18.96 13.16 -22.68
CA VAL A 923 19.97 13.76 -23.54
C VAL A 923 19.50 13.70 -24.99
N THR A 924 19.56 14.83 -25.69
CA THR A 924 19.30 14.97 -27.13
C THR A 924 20.48 15.70 -27.79
N GLU A 925 20.50 15.79 -29.12
CA GLU A 925 21.55 16.57 -29.82
C GLU A 925 21.59 18.04 -29.39
N GLU A 926 20.44 18.65 -29.07
CA GLU A 926 20.34 20.09 -28.79
C GLU A 926 20.38 20.42 -27.29
N GLU A 927 19.74 19.60 -26.44
CA GLU A 927 19.57 19.89 -25.02
C GLU A 927 19.74 18.66 -24.11
N ILE A 928 20.10 18.92 -22.85
CA ILE A 928 20.07 17.95 -21.76
C ILE A 928 19.06 18.41 -20.71
N ALA A 929 18.06 17.57 -20.43
CA ALA A 929 17.03 17.81 -19.43
C ALA A 929 17.21 16.87 -18.22
N VAL A 930 17.35 17.44 -17.03
CA VAL A 930 17.41 16.70 -15.77
C VAL A 930 16.05 16.78 -15.08
N LEU A 931 15.40 15.64 -14.86
CA LEU A 931 14.08 15.54 -14.22
C LEU A 931 14.19 14.89 -12.85
N SER A 932 13.93 15.63 -11.77
CA SER A 932 13.94 15.10 -10.40
C SER A 932 12.58 15.26 -9.70
N PRO A 933 12.07 14.26 -8.95
CA PRO A 933 10.84 14.39 -8.17
C PRO A 933 10.99 15.33 -6.96
N LYS A 934 12.22 15.78 -6.66
CA LYS A 934 12.52 16.73 -5.58
C LYS A 934 13.44 17.83 -6.11
N VAL A 935 13.46 18.97 -5.41
CA VAL A 935 14.41 20.03 -5.75
C VAL A 935 15.82 19.54 -5.42
N LEU A 936 16.67 19.45 -6.45
CA LEU A 936 18.09 19.17 -6.30
C LEU A 936 18.77 20.38 -5.67
N ASN A 937 19.38 20.19 -4.50
CA ASN A 937 20.07 21.24 -3.76
C ASN A 937 21.58 21.00 -3.85
N GLY A 938 22.34 22.00 -4.32
CA GLY A 938 23.79 21.89 -4.43
C GLY A 938 24.24 21.45 -5.83
N ARG A 939 25.35 20.71 -5.90
CA ARG A 939 25.86 20.16 -7.17
C ARG A 939 25.27 18.78 -7.41
N PHE A 940 24.92 18.47 -8.65
CA PHE A 940 24.38 17.18 -9.07
C PHE A 940 25.00 16.77 -10.41
N LEU A 941 24.84 15.49 -10.76
CA LEU A 941 25.43 14.90 -11.95
C LEU A 941 24.50 15.04 -13.14
N ILE A 942 25.10 15.14 -14.32
CA ILE A 942 24.42 15.02 -15.61
C ILE A 942 25.16 13.96 -16.40
N ALA A 943 24.48 12.86 -16.72
CA ALA A 943 24.98 11.92 -17.69
C ALA A 943 24.77 12.49 -19.11
N MET A 944 25.84 12.53 -19.89
CA MET A 944 25.80 12.85 -21.32
C MET A 944 25.88 11.57 -22.17
N ASP A 945 26.61 10.57 -21.67
CA ASP A 945 26.76 9.26 -22.30
C ASP A 945 26.98 8.18 -21.22
N THR A 946 27.01 6.91 -21.62
CA THR A 946 27.17 5.76 -20.69
C THR A 946 28.34 5.95 -19.71
N ASP A 947 29.48 6.44 -20.22
CA ASP A 947 30.71 6.66 -19.45
C ASP A 947 31.06 8.15 -19.24
N SER A 948 30.12 9.06 -19.53
CA SER A 948 30.40 10.50 -19.56
C SER A 948 29.45 11.31 -18.68
N TYR A 949 30.01 11.98 -17.67
CA TYR A 949 29.24 12.75 -16.69
C TYR A 949 29.84 14.14 -16.44
N GLU A 950 28.99 15.11 -16.16
CA GLU A 950 29.37 16.44 -15.70
C GLU A 950 28.75 16.77 -14.34
N VAL A 951 29.54 17.40 -13.46
CA VAL A 951 29.04 17.94 -12.18
C VAL A 951 28.61 19.38 -12.39
N THR A 952 27.32 19.66 -12.29
CA THR A 952 26.78 21.01 -12.43
C THR A 952 26.06 21.49 -11.18
N ARG A 953 25.64 22.76 -11.18
CA ARG A 953 24.68 23.31 -10.23
C ARG A 953 23.75 24.27 -10.95
N SER A 954 22.44 24.05 -10.79
CA SER A 954 21.41 24.96 -11.26
C SER A 954 20.40 25.23 -10.14
N ASP A 955 20.16 26.51 -9.86
CA ASP A 955 19.13 26.94 -8.92
C ASP A 955 17.81 27.29 -9.66
N SER A 956 17.79 27.19 -11.00
CA SER A 956 16.62 27.45 -11.85
C SER A 956 16.03 26.17 -12.41
N TRP A 957 14.76 25.90 -12.07
CA TRP A 957 14.00 24.76 -12.55
C TRP A 957 12.61 25.18 -13.01
N GLN A 958 12.00 24.36 -13.84
CA GLN A 958 10.59 24.45 -14.22
C GLN A 958 9.86 23.18 -13.82
N TYR A 959 8.54 23.27 -13.67
CA TYR A 959 7.74 22.08 -13.36
C TYR A 959 7.40 21.35 -14.65
N ASP A 960 7.69 20.05 -14.70
CA ASP A 960 7.36 19.18 -15.83
C ASP A 960 6.74 17.87 -15.34
N GLY A 961 5.44 17.69 -15.56
CA GLY A 961 4.70 16.56 -15.03
C GLY A 961 4.74 16.52 -13.50
N GLN A 962 5.42 15.54 -12.91
CA GLN A 962 5.65 15.43 -11.45
C GLN A 962 7.09 15.84 -11.04
N PHE A 963 7.88 16.35 -11.98
CA PHE A 963 9.31 16.60 -11.81
C PHE A 963 9.66 18.09 -11.79
N PHE A 964 10.75 18.40 -11.10
CA PHE A 964 11.54 19.60 -11.25
C PHE A 964 12.52 19.35 -12.41
N CYS A 965 12.31 20.07 -13.52
CA CYS A 965 13.10 19.97 -14.73
C CYS A 965 14.15 21.08 -14.78
N TYR A 966 15.41 20.70 -15.01
CA TYR A 966 16.55 21.60 -15.21
C TYR A 966 17.08 21.37 -16.62
N ARG A 967 17.23 22.43 -17.42
CA ARG A 967 17.67 22.32 -18.82
C ARG A 967 19.04 22.95 -19.03
N PHE A 968 19.84 22.31 -19.86
CA PHE A 968 21.19 22.70 -20.22
C PHE A 968 21.37 22.59 -21.74
N GLU A 969 22.11 23.52 -22.35
CA GLU A 969 22.49 23.42 -23.77
C GLU A 969 23.57 22.34 -23.90
N ASN A 970 23.43 21.46 -24.90
CA ASN A 970 24.43 20.45 -25.18
C ASN A 970 25.62 21.11 -25.90
N SER A 971 26.65 21.54 -25.16
CA SER A 971 27.78 22.30 -25.70
C SER A 971 28.85 21.40 -26.34
N GLU A 972 29.34 21.75 -27.53
CA GLU A 972 30.44 21.07 -28.26
C GLU A 972 31.79 21.01 -27.50
N SER A 973 31.91 21.61 -26.31
CA SER A 973 33.08 21.43 -25.44
C SER A 973 33.04 20.03 -24.85
N GLY A 974 33.65 19.10 -25.58
CA GLY A 974 33.66 17.66 -25.31
C GLY A 974 33.93 17.28 -23.85
N PRO A 975 33.49 16.06 -23.48
CA PRO A 975 33.35 15.66 -22.09
C PRO A 975 34.68 15.69 -21.34
N ILE A 976 34.62 16.09 -20.07
CA ILE A 976 35.73 15.89 -19.14
C ILE A 976 35.64 14.43 -18.69
N PRO A 977 36.65 13.58 -18.95
CA PRO A 977 36.69 12.23 -18.39
C PRO A 977 36.68 12.33 -16.86
N LEU A 978 35.90 11.48 -16.20
CA LEU A 978 35.98 11.39 -14.74
C LEU A 978 37.40 10.90 -14.38
N ASP A 979 38.14 11.75 -13.67
CA ASP A 979 39.36 11.33 -12.99
C ASP A 979 38.94 10.68 -11.66
N ASN A 980 39.24 9.37 -11.53
CA ASN A 980 38.98 8.53 -10.35
C ASN A 980 39.59 9.09 -9.05
N SER A 981 40.40 10.16 -9.11
CA SER A 981 41.01 10.80 -7.94
C SER A 981 40.17 11.90 -7.26
N THR A 982 38.91 12.14 -7.67
CA THR A 982 38.09 13.22 -7.09
C THR A 982 37.32 12.77 -5.83
N PRO A 983 37.62 13.26 -4.61
CA PRO A 983 37.19 12.64 -3.32
C PRO A 983 35.71 12.80 -2.94
N ALA A 984 34.85 13.23 -3.86
CA ALA A 984 33.42 13.47 -3.61
C ALA A 984 32.49 12.42 -4.24
N PHE A 985 33.02 11.48 -5.03
CA PHE A 985 32.25 10.46 -5.75
C PHE A 985 32.07 9.14 -5.00
N ASN A 986 32.96 8.80 -4.04
CA ASN A 986 32.88 7.58 -3.21
C ASN A 986 31.72 7.57 -2.20
N ASN A 987 30.62 8.30 -2.42
CA ASN A 987 29.42 8.24 -1.57
C ASN A 987 28.15 7.91 -2.38
N TYR A 988 28.27 7.66 -3.68
CA TYR A 988 27.13 7.47 -4.59
C TYR A 988 27.19 6.18 -5.41
N GLN A 989 28.22 5.34 -5.27
CA GLN A 989 28.17 3.94 -5.73
C GLN A 989 27.75 3.01 -4.57
N PRO A 990 26.98 1.94 -4.81
CA PRO A 990 26.77 0.91 -3.81
C PRO A 990 28.10 0.19 -3.52
N HIS A 991 28.75 0.53 -2.40
CA HIS A 991 30.02 -0.07 -1.99
C HIS A 991 29.92 -1.60 -1.79
N VAL A 992 30.82 -2.34 -2.44
CA VAL A 992 31.18 -3.73 -2.12
C VAL A 992 32.53 -3.71 -1.40
N GLY A 993 32.54 -3.98 -0.10
CA GLY A 993 33.77 -4.13 0.71
C GLY A 993 34.56 -2.84 0.95
N ASP A 994 35.12 -2.69 2.15
CA ASP A 994 35.90 -1.51 2.55
C ASP A 994 37.29 -1.43 1.87
N THR A 995 37.71 -2.48 1.17
CA THR A 995 39.06 -2.61 0.57
C THR A 995 39.09 -2.41 -0.95
N LEU A 996 37.93 -2.38 -1.62
CA LEU A 996 37.83 -1.91 -3.00
C LEU A 996 37.82 -0.37 -3.10
N ASP A 997 37.61 0.34 -1.99
CA ASP A 997 37.66 1.81 -1.91
C ASP A 997 39.06 2.40 -2.23
N THR A 998 40.12 1.58 -2.22
CA THR A 998 41.50 1.98 -2.53
C THR A 998 42.05 1.38 -3.83
N ALA A 999 41.26 0.56 -4.55
CA ALA A 999 41.71 -0.17 -5.73
C ALA A 999 41.03 0.34 -7.01
N GLU A 1000 41.78 0.46 -8.12
CA GLU A 1000 41.20 0.73 -9.45
C GLU A 1000 40.76 -0.60 -10.07
N VAL A 1001 39.46 -0.77 -10.35
CA VAL A 1001 38.88 -2.01 -10.91
C VAL A 1001 38.34 -1.76 -12.31
N ASP A 1002 38.64 -2.67 -13.24
CA ASP A 1002 38.17 -2.70 -14.63
C ASP A 1002 37.63 -4.11 -14.96
N GLY A 1003 36.45 -4.19 -15.61
CA GLY A 1003 35.75 -5.45 -15.93
C GLY A 1003 34.77 -5.97 -14.87
N MET A 1004 34.36 -5.15 -13.88
CA MET A 1004 33.40 -5.49 -12.83
C MET A 1004 32.17 -4.55 -12.86
N TYR A 1005 30.98 -5.09 -12.62
CA TYR A 1005 29.69 -4.39 -12.62
C TYR A 1005 29.24 -4.01 -11.20
N GLU A 1006 28.35 -3.01 -11.09
CA GLU A 1006 27.89 -2.43 -9.80
C GLU A 1006 27.19 -3.42 -8.86
N ASP A 1007 26.66 -4.51 -9.39
CA ASP A 1007 26.02 -5.61 -8.64
C ASP A 1007 27.02 -6.69 -8.19
N GLY A 1008 28.32 -6.46 -8.39
CA GLY A 1008 29.41 -7.35 -8.02
C GLY A 1008 29.79 -8.38 -9.09
N TRP A 1009 29.07 -8.41 -10.20
CA TRP A 1009 29.35 -9.34 -11.30
C TRP A 1009 30.66 -8.99 -12.02
N CYS A 1010 31.39 -10.02 -12.42
CA CYS A 1010 32.64 -9.92 -13.13
C CYS A 1010 32.51 -10.44 -14.56
N GLY A 1011 33.16 -9.74 -15.49
CA GLY A 1011 33.46 -10.25 -16.81
C GLY A 1011 34.43 -11.44 -16.77
N SER A 1012 34.76 -11.98 -17.95
CA SER A 1012 35.73 -13.08 -18.03
C SER A 1012 37.18 -12.64 -17.79
N ASP A 1013 37.47 -11.34 -17.87
CA ASP A 1013 38.77 -10.71 -17.62
C ASP A 1013 38.53 -9.49 -16.70
N VAL A 1014 38.99 -9.56 -15.45
CA VAL A 1014 38.83 -8.49 -14.45
C VAL A 1014 40.19 -8.05 -13.93
N ARG A 1015 40.49 -6.77 -14.10
CA ARG A 1015 41.74 -6.17 -13.67
C ARG A 1015 41.52 -5.31 -12.43
N VAL A 1016 42.27 -5.61 -11.38
CA VAL A 1016 42.26 -4.86 -10.11
C VAL A 1016 43.66 -4.35 -9.83
N ARG A 1017 43.82 -3.04 -9.70
CA ARG A 1017 45.08 -2.40 -9.30
C ARG A 1017 44.99 -2.04 -7.83
N ILE A 1018 45.84 -2.65 -7.01
CA ILE A 1018 45.75 -2.58 -5.54
C ILE A 1018 47.12 -2.30 -4.91
N ASP A 1019 47.13 -1.56 -3.80
CA ASP A 1019 48.29 -1.42 -2.91
C ASP A 1019 48.28 -2.56 -1.88
N SER A 1020 49.29 -3.43 -1.93
CA SER A 1020 49.32 -4.67 -1.17
C SER A 1020 49.50 -4.52 0.35
N GLY A 1021 49.65 -3.28 0.87
CA GLY A 1021 49.81 -3.00 2.30
C GLY A 1021 51.05 -3.65 2.95
N GLU A 1022 51.16 -3.55 4.28
CA GLU A 1022 52.36 -4.02 5.03
C GLU A 1022 52.51 -5.55 5.06
N ASP A 1023 51.41 -6.30 4.97
CA ASP A 1023 51.41 -7.75 5.08
C ASP A 1023 51.61 -8.46 3.73
N GLY A 1024 51.41 -7.76 2.60
CA GLY A 1024 51.56 -8.32 1.25
C GLY A 1024 50.63 -9.51 0.98
N LEU A 1025 49.49 -9.59 1.67
CA LEU A 1025 48.50 -10.66 1.53
C LEU A 1025 47.24 -10.06 0.94
N LEU A 1026 46.78 -10.64 -0.17
CA LEU A 1026 45.52 -10.27 -0.79
C LEU A 1026 44.57 -11.47 -0.76
N HIS A 1027 43.44 -11.32 -0.09
CA HIS A 1027 42.34 -12.26 -0.08
C HIS A 1027 41.27 -11.80 -1.06
N ILE A 1028 40.83 -12.68 -1.94
CA ILE A 1028 39.78 -12.43 -2.92
C ILE A 1028 38.70 -13.47 -2.69
N THR A 1029 37.50 -13.01 -2.33
CA THR A 1029 36.34 -13.85 -2.14
C THR A 1029 35.28 -13.56 -3.19
N GLY A 1030 34.56 -14.59 -3.59
CA GLY A 1030 33.52 -14.47 -4.60
C GLY A 1030 32.53 -15.62 -4.57
N TRP A 1031 31.59 -15.57 -5.52
CA TRP A 1031 30.57 -16.58 -5.70
C TRP A 1031 30.39 -16.94 -7.17
N PHE A 1032 30.32 -18.24 -7.45
CA PHE A 1032 29.94 -18.78 -8.74
C PHE A 1032 28.46 -19.17 -8.71
N SER A 1033 27.66 -18.51 -9.55
CA SER A 1033 26.19 -18.55 -9.46
C SER A 1033 25.55 -19.87 -9.94
N GLU A 1034 26.26 -20.65 -10.77
CA GLU A 1034 25.79 -21.91 -11.34
C GLU A 1034 26.24 -23.13 -10.52
N GLU A 1035 25.57 -24.26 -10.71
CA GLU A 1035 25.98 -25.55 -10.11
C GLU A 1035 27.25 -26.06 -10.79
N ILE A 1036 28.30 -26.39 -10.03
CA ILE A 1036 29.59 -26.77 -10.59
C ILE A 1036 29.52 -28.18 -11.15
N ASP A 1037 29.70 -28.28 -12.46
CA ASP A 1037 29.92 -29.53 -13.16
C ASP A 1037 31.43 -29.87 -13.18
N PRO A 1038 31.89 -30.90 -12.45
CA PRO A 1038 33.31 -31.27 -12.39
C PRO A 1038 33.90 -31.65 -13.74
N GLU A 1039 33.08 -32.05 -14.73
CA GLU A 1039 33.54 -32.44 -16.06
C GLU A 1039 33.84 -31.22 -16.97
N LYS A 1040 33.30 -30.03 -16.64
CA LYS A 1040 33.50 -28.80 -17.43
C LYS A 1040 34.79 -28.05 -17.10
N GLY A 1041 35.44 -28.35 -15.97
CA GLY A 1041 36.78 -27.83 -15.65
C GLY A 1041 36.85 -26.31 -15.45
N TYR A 1042 35.84 -25.73 -14.80
CA TYR A 1042 35.80 -24.30 -14.47
C TYR A 1042 37.00 -23.86 -13.62
N ALA A 1043 37.68 -22.78 -14.02
CA ALA A 1043 38.84 -22.27 -13.32
C ALA A 1043 39.01 -20.75 -13.52
N ILE A 1044 39.57 -20.09 -12.51
CA ILE A 1044 39.97 -18.68 -12.54
C ILE A 1044 41.50 -18.63 -12.51
N SER A 1045 42.09 -18.09 -13.56
CA SER A 1045 43.53 -17.86 -13.69
C SER A 1045 43.86 -16.46 -13.17
N VAL A 1046 44.73 -16.39 -12.18
CA VAL A 1046 45.14 -15.15 -11.53
C VAL A 1046 46.51 -14.75 -12.03
N TYR A 1047 46.64 -13.52 -12.53
CA TYR A 1047 47.88 -12.92 -12.99
C TYR A 1047 48.24 -11.75 -12.08
N CYS A 1048 49.53 -11.61 -11.74
CA CYS A 1048 50.05 -10.41 -11.08
C CYS A 1048 51.06 -9.75 -12.02
N ASP A 1049 50.84 -8.48 -12.37
CA ASP A 1049 51.63 -7.72 -13.34
C ASP A 1049 51.89 -8.50 -14.64
N GLU A 1050 50.81 -9.03 -15.23
CA GLU A 1050 50.81 -9.83 -16.47
C GLU A 1050 51.56 -11.18 -16.39
N LYS A 1051 52.02 -11.60 -15.19
CA LYS A 1051 52.58 -12.93 -14.96
C LYS A 1051 51.56 -13.84 -14.28
N LEU A 1052 51.34 -15.03 -14.82
CA LEU A 1052 50.45 -16.03 -14.22
C LEU A 1052 50.97 -16.39 -12.82
N ALA A 1053 50.21 -16.04 -11.80
CA ALA A 1053 50.51 -16.34 -10.40
C ALA A 1053 50.00 -17.74 -10.04
N GLN A 1054 48.71 -18.00 -10.27
CA GLN A 1054 48.06 -19.26 -9.89
C GLN A 1054 46.80 -19.50 -10.73
N ILE A 1055 46.46 -20.78 -10.97
CA ILE A 1055 45.17 -21.18 -11.53
C ILE A 1055 44.35 -21.82 -10.40
N TYR A 1056 43.13 -21.33 -10.20
CA TYR A 1056 42.21 -21.77 -9.17
C TYR A 1056 41.04 -22.56 -9.78
N PRO A 1057 41.03 -23.91 -9.69
CA PRO A 1057 39.90 -24.71 -10.16
C PRO A 1057 38.70 -24.55 -9.21
N LEU A 1058 37.52 -24.28 -9.76
CA LEU A 1058 36.30 -24.16 -8.97
C LEU A 1058 35.77 -25.56 -8.60
N GLN A 1059 35.83 -25.89 -7.31
CA GLN A 1059 35.28 -27.12 -6.75
C GLN A 1059 33.99 -26.87 -5.93
N GLU A 1060 33.81 -25.65 -5.44
CA GLU A 1060 32.66 -25.18 -4.66
C GLU A 1060 32.21 -23.81 -5.19
N GLN A 1061 30.94 -23.46 -4.99
CA GLN A 1061 30.39 -22.17 -5.47
C GLN A 1061 31.03 -20.96 -4.79
N VAL A 1062 31.68 -21.16 -3.64
CA VAL A 1062 32.46 -20.12 -2.98
C VAL A 1062 33.83 -20.04 -3.64
N ILE A 1063 34.21 -18.85 -4.07
CA ILE A 1063 35.54 -18.53 -4.56
C ILE A 1063 36.31 -17.95 -3.39
N ASP A 1064 37.47 -18.53 -3.06
CA ASP A 1064 38.36 -18.03 -2.02
C ASP A 1064 39.81 -18.19 -2.49
N ILE A 1065 40.42 -17.07 -2.87
CA ILE A 1065 41.77 -16.99 -3.44
C ILE A 1065 42.61 -16.16 -2.48
N THR A 1066 43.78 -16.68 -2.09
CA THR A 1066 44.76 -15.94 -1.29
C THR A 1066 46.05 -15.80 -2.09
N LEU A 1067 46.52 -14.57 -2.28
CA LEU A 1067 47.73 -14.23 -3.02
C LEU A 1067 48.76 -13.61 -2.09
N ASN A 1068 50.03 -13.97 -2.30
CA ASN A 1068 51.16 -13.29 -1.67
C ASN A 1068 51.75 -12.29 -2.67
N LEU A 1069 51.54 -11.01 -2.39
CA LEU A 1069 52.08 -9.86 -3.11
C LEU A 1069 53.32 -9.33 -2.39
N GLN A 1070 54.11 -8.48 -3.07
CA GLN A 1070 55.24 -7.81 -2.42
C GLN A 1070 54.71 -6.69 -1.52
N PRO A 1071 54.98 -6.68 -0.20
CA PRO A 1071 54.46 -5.65 0.71
C PRO A 1071 54.76 -4.21 0.25
N ASN A 1072 53.79 -3.31 0.48
CA ASN A 1072 53.83 -1.89 0.14
C ASN A 1072 54.16 -1.60 -1.34
N THR A 1073 53.60 -2.40 -2.26
CA THR A 1073 53.73 -2.17 -3.69
C THR A 1073 52.38 -2.11 -4.38
N VAL A 1074 52.28 -1.25 -5.39
CA VAL A 1074 51.12 -1.22 -6.29
C VAL A 1074 51.26 -2.36 -7.28
N THR A 1075 50.38 -3.35 -7.19
CA THR A 1075 50.36 -4.51 -8.09
C THR A 1075 49.06 -4.53 -8.87
N THR A 1076 49.13 -4.94 -10.15
CA THR A 1076 47.93 -5.20 -10.95
C THR A 1076 47.61 -6.69 -10.90
N VAL A 1077 46.49 -7.05 -10.28
CA VAL A 1077 45.96 -8.41 -10.23
C VAL A 1077 44.91 -8.55 -11.32
N ASN A 1078 45.09 -9.51 -12.22
CA ASN A 1078 44.13 -9.80 -13.29
C ASN A 1078 43.53 -11.20 -13.12
N LEU A 1079 42.20 -11.29 -13.03
CA LEU A 1079 41.43 -12.51 -12.84
C LEU A 1079 40.77 -12.90 -14.16
N ARG A 1080 41.21 -14.03 -14.73
CA ARG A 1080 40.69 -14.57 -15.99
C ARG A 1080 39.98 -15.89 -15.79
N SER A 1081 38.66 -15.90 -15.93
CA SER A 1081 37.90 -17.14 -15.94
C SER A 1081 37.97 -17.84 -17.30
N ASN A 1082 38.04 -19.17 -17.33
CA ASN A 1082 37.91 -19.94 -18.57
C ASN A 1082 36.45 -20.22 -18.97
N PHE A 1083 35.49 -19.52 -18.36
CA PHE A 1083 34.05 -19.71 -18.57
C PHE A 1083 33.32 -18.37 -18.61
N VAL A 1084 32.16 -18.38 -19.25
CA VAL A 1084 31.18 -17.31 -19.29
C VAL A 1084 29.82 -17.97 -19.06
N LEU A 1085 28.99 -17.36 -18.22
CA LEU A 1085 27.66 -17.87 -17.90
C LEU A 1085 26.70 -17.68 -19.07
N GLU A 1086 25.70 -18.55 -19.15
CA GLU A 1086 24.68 -18.44 -20.18
C GLU A 1086 23.81 -17.20 -19.91
N LYS A 1087 23.83 -16.25 -20.85
CA LYS A 1087 23.09 -14.98 -20.72
C LYS A 1087 21.60 -15.25 -20.55
N GLN A 1088 20.97 -14.64 -19.54
CA GLN A 1088 19.51 -14.56 -19.51
C GLN A 1088 19.04 -13.65 -20.66
N LYS A 1089 17.90 -13.96 -21.29
CA LYS A 1089 17.40 -13.17 -22.42
C LYS A 1089 17.25 -11.70 -22.03
N GLY A 1090 18.02 -10.83 -22.68
CA GLY A 1090 17.99 -9.37 -22.48
C GLY A 1090 19.15 -8.81 -21.65
N ASP A 1091 20.05 -9.64 -21.09
CA ASP A 1091 21.29 -9.14 -20.46
C ASP A 1091 22.43 -9.16 -21.49
N VAL A 1092 22.99 -7.99 -21.79
CA VAL A 1092 24.07 -7.82 -22.79
C VAL A 1092 25.45 -8.05 -22.20
N ARG A 1093 25.58 -7.98 -20.86
CA ARG A 1093 26.86 -8.08 -20.13
C ARG A 1093 27.52 -9.44 -20.30
N GLU A 1094 28.84 -9.47 -20.18
CA GLU A 1094 29.59 -10.71 -20.10
C GLU A 1094 29.70 -11.10 -18.64
N LEU A 1095 28.99 -12.14 -18.21
CA LEU A 1095 28.94 -12.54 -16.81
C LEU A 1095 29.74 -13.82 -16.61
N SER A 1096 30.60 -13.86 -15.61
CA SER A 1096 31.40 -15.04 -15.28
C SER A 1096 31.19 -15.47 -13.82
N PHE A 1097 31.67 -14.67 -12.87
CA PHE A 1097 31.53 -14.92 -11.44
C PHE A 1097 31.23 -13.61 -10.71
N ILE A 1098 30.89 -13.67 -9.43
CA ILE A 1098 30.63 -12.50 -8.60
C ILE A 1098 31.81 -12.34 -7.65
N LEU A 1099 32.41 -11.14 -7.56
CA LEU A 1099 33.34 -10.82 -6.50
C LEU A 1099 32.57 -10.25 -5.31
N THR A 1100 32.76 -10.86 -4.14
CA THR A 1100 32.04 -10.49 -2.91
C THR A 1100 32.86 -9.60 -1.99
N ASP A 1101 34.17 -9.83 -1.93
CA ASP A 1101 35.09 -9.03 -1.13
C ASP A 1101 36.52 -9.23 -1.61
N MET A 1102 37.37 -8.23 -1.44
CA MET A 1102 38.80 -8.31 -1.74
C MET A 1102 39.56 -7.49 -0.70
N TYR A 1103 40.45 -8.06 0.12
CA TYR A 1103 41.12 -7.35 1.23
C TYR A 1103 42.55 -7.80 1.55
#